data_AF-A0A1G7QVN6-F1
#
_entry.id   AF-A0A1G7QVN6-F1
#
_cell.length_a   1.000
_cell.length_b   1.000
_cell.length_c   1.000
_cell.angle_alpha   90.00
_cell.angle_beta   90.00
_cell.angle_gamma   90.00
#
_symmetry.space_group_name_H-M   'P 1'
#
loop_
_entity.id
_entity.type
_entity.pdbx_description
1 polymer ?
#
loop_
_entity_poly.entity_id
_entity_poly.type
_entity_poly.pdbx_seq_one_letter_code
_entity_poly.pdbx_strand_id
1 'polypeptide(L)'
;MSTQVSSGEAPQDHSIPTQLVNEGQWLCWEEVETDGRKRKMPRVPDGSGEPAKTSDPSTWGSFDEAYKSCQQRKGVGLGFVLTEDDPYLAVDFDDVRDPDSGETEDWVLEAIDRWDAYAEVSPSGTGVHVWLKDVTEPDWWVDTDHIEVYDSGQYITVTDDHFSDTPTRVSTPSNFEQWLEGHAELEVPEPPSQESQGESGEYEVDIAIDVYDVLSRASYPENKRVSHPFHDSSTGGNFQVFEGGEVWHCYRHGVNGSALHLIGIEQGVIDCGDLNRNLTDKEWAKIFEAGREAGYDLPAPSDESDYSSPTSIVEALIESQERWISEAEKTITVWDVGEQDAAEVKEIFEKQSLNSDESLEILQGLDSEYSNAFSDFLDDPDEWTVRLATPDDKWREVRGWYSEDGEKKYARDFAVRLLREEYDFITVKDSEQMYSYDDEKGVYENDAEKVVKQRLEEMLQSHYSKHEVREILARLSSGSYIDRGEFGQSGSQVCVANGVLDIETGELSDFHPNYNFRSRLPVEYDPDADCPQFKSFLEEVCPDDKIPMLQEFVGYCLQPRMHHKKALLLLGPTDAGKSVFLDVLEALFGTESTTSHSVQYLANNRWGEADLVGKIANIRHDLDSSAIENAGKIKELTAGDRVRAERKHEDPFFFQPRTKHIFSANQPPARTKEDSGFWNRWLTVVFPETIPRDEQNPRLTEKLTSEEELAGVLNWAVEGYQRLERQGQFTNEPRPMENRRLWEQYGNSVEQFVSQHLERAPSEFVRKDTAYDAYKKFAKAEGMEVVTKHKFTSELKGKGASVKQRRFDGERERVYTGFQWSGERPDASATEGLEGDIEELFG
;
A
#
# COMPACT_ATOMS: atom_id res chain seq x y z
N MET A 1 9.69 27.69 -56.09
CA MET A 1 8.33 27.42 -56.60
C MET A 1 7.59 26.77 -55.45
N SER A 2 6.72 27.56 -54.80
CA SER A 2 5.76 27.04 -53.84
C SER A 2 4.78 26.15 -54.60
N THR A 3 4.66 24.90 -54.19
CA THR A 3 3.55 24.04 -54.59
C THR A 3 2.81 23.71 -53.32
N GLN A 4 1.67 24.41 -53.16
CA GLN A 4 0.65 24.15 -52.16
C GLN A 4 0.27 22.67 -52.20
N VAL A 5 0.38 22.00 -51.06
CA VAL A 5 -0.30 20.72 -50.84
C VAL A 5 -1.74 21.09 -50.46
N SER A 6 -2.65 20.67 -51.33
CA SER A 6 -4.09 20.80 -51.23
C SER A 6 -4.60 20.28 -49.89
N SER A 7 -5.18 21.17 -49.08
CA SER A 7 -6.10 20.80 -47.99
C SER A 7 -7.28 20.04 -48.61
N GLY A 8 -7.36 18.74 -48.38
CA GLY A 8 -8.58 17.99 -48.65
C GLY A 8 -9.66 18.53 -47.70
N GLU A 9 -10.72 19.10 -48.24
CA GLU A 9 -11.91 19.42 -47.46
C GLU A 9 -12.52 18.12 -46.95
N ALA A 10 -12.82 18.08 -45.64
CA ALA A 10 -13.55 16.99 -45.00
C ALA A 10 -14.88 16.73 -45.76
N PRO A 11 -15.36 15.47 -45.80
CA PRO A 11 -16.64 15.15 -46.42
C PRO A 11 -17.76 15.98 -45.78
N GLN A 12 -18.47 16.80 -46.58
CA GLN A 12 -19.43 17.82 -46.10
C GLN A 12 -20.76 17.28 -45.51
N ASP A 13 -20.86 15.97 -45.20
CA ASP A 13 -22.12 15.31 -44.85
C ASP A 13 -21.97 14.48 -43.56
N HIS A 14 -21.41 15.10 -42.51
CA HIS A 14 -21.37 14.58 -41.15
C HIS A 14 -21.83 15.67 -40.16
N SER A 15 -22.27 15.26 -38.99
CA SER A 15 -22.75 16.13 -37.91
C SER A 15 -21.73 16.31 -36.77
N ILE A 16 -20.64 15.53 -36.79
CA ILE A 16 -19.54 15.65 -35.81
C ILE A 16 -19.02 17.10 -35.73
N PRO A 17 -18.84 17.66 -34.51
CA PRO A 17 -18.34 19.01 -34.30
C PRO A 17 -17.02 19.30 -35.02
N THR A 18 -16.96 20.44 -35.71
CA THR A 18 -15.73 20.89 -36.39
C THR A 18 -14.55 21.04 -35.43
N GLN A 19 -14.82 21.34 -34.15
CA GLN A 19 -13.80 21.35 -33.09
C GLN A 19 -13.05 20.02 -33.01
N LEU A 20 -13.77 18.90 -32.87
CA LEU A 20 -13.18 17.55 -32.78
C LEU A 20 -12.53 17.12 -34.10
N VAL A 21 -13.16 17.43 -35.25
CA VAL A 21 -12.65 17.06 -36.58
C VAL A 21 -11.27 17.66 -36.87
N ASN A 22 -10.99 18.85 -36.32
CA ASN A 22 -9.72 19.53 -36.54
C ASN A 22 -8.57 18.97 -35.69
N GLU A 23 -8.85 18.10 -34.72
CA GLU A 23 -7.82 17.49 -33.88
C GLU A 23 -7.14 16.31 -34.58
N GLY A 24 -5.88 16.07 -34.21
CA GLY A 24 -5.07 14.92 -34.67
C GLY A 24 -5.26 13.66 -33.82
N GLN A 25 -6.39 13.54 -33.13
CA GLN A 25 -6.64 12.55 -32.07
C GLN A 25 -7.57 11.41 -32.52
N TRP A 26 -7.67 11.15 -33.82
CA TRP A 26 -8.59 10.16 -34.37
C TRP A 26 -7.94 8.79 -34.54
N LEU A 27 -8.70 7.74 -34.21
CA LEU A 27 -8.37 6.34 -34.48
C LEU A 27 -9.59 5.60 -35.01
N CYS A 28 -9.41 4.32 -35.33
CA CYS A 28 -10.52 3.40 -35.63
C CYS A 28 -10.69 2.40 -34.48
N TRP A 29 -11.86 1.81 -34.31
CA TRP A 29 -12.02 0.63 -33.44
C TRP A 29 -12.65 -0.51 -34.19
N GLU A 30 -12.38 -1.74 -33.77
CA GLU A 30 -12.93 -2.96 -34.35
C GLU A 30 -13.54 -3.83 -33.25
N GLU A 31 -14.75 -4.36 -33.47
CA GLU A 31 -15.37 -5.30 -32.53
C GLU A 31 -14.67 -6.66 -32.60
N VAL A 32 -14.05 -7.07 -31.51
CA VAL A 32 -13.37 -8.36 -31.36
C VAL A 32 -14.01 -9.14 -30.20
N GLU A 33 -14.33 -10.40 -30.43
CA GLU A 33 -14.83 -11.30 -29.40
C GLU A 33 -13.66 -12.01 -28.69
N THR A 34 -13.54 -11.83 -27.38
CA THR A 34 -12.51 -12.45 -26.53
C THR A 34 -13.17 -13.00 -25.27
N ASP A 35 -12.97 -14.27 -24.95
CA ASP A 35 -13.54 -14.95 -23.78
C ASP A 35 -15.08 -14.81 -23.63
N GLY A 36 -15.80 -14.78 -24.76
CA GLY A 36 -17.26 -14.64 -24.79
C GLY A 36 -17.78 -13.22 -24.51
N ARG A 37 -16.89 -12.22 -24.42
CA ARG A 37 -17.23 -10.79 -24.34
C ARG A 37 -16.80 -10.07 -25.62
N LYS A 38 -17.66 -9.20 -26.13
CA LYS A 38 -17.35 -8.32 -27.27
C LYS A 38 -16.62 -7.09 -26.77
N ARG A 39 -15.47 -6.76 -27.35
CA ARG A 39 -14.68 -5.57 -27.01
C ARG A 39 -14.42 -4.74 -28.25
N LYS A 40 -14.49 -3.42 -28.13
CA LYS A 40 -14.18 -2.47 -29.20
C LYS A 40 -12.69 -2.12 -29.08
N MET A 41 -11.84 -2.79 -29.86
CA MET A 41 -10.38 -2.66 -29.75
C MET A 41 -9.88 -1.54 -30.66
N PRO A 42 -9.05 -0.60 -30.17
CA PRO A 42 -8.53 0.50 -30.99
C PRO A 42 -7.55 0.00 -32.06
N ARG A 43 -7.55 0.69 -33.19
CA ARG A 43 -6.85 0.40 -34.44
C ARG A 43 -6.32 1.69 -35.04
N VAL A 44 -5.12 1.62 -35.60
CA VAL A 44 -4.55 2.76 -36.31
C VAL A 44 -5.44 3.15 -37.52
N PRO A 45 -5.57 4.45 -37.83
CA PRO A 45 -6.46 4.93 -38.88
C PRO A 45 -5.90 4.75 -40.31
N ASP A 46 -4.67 4.25 -40.45
CA ASP A 46 -3.99 4.07 -41.75
C ASP A 46 -4.53 2.90 -42.60
N GLY A 47 -5.50 2.15 -42.07
CA GLY A 47 -6.11 0.99 -42.73
C GLY A 47 -5.36 -0.32 -42.59
N SER A 48 -4.19 -0.35 -41.93
CA SER A 48 -3.40 -1.57 -41.69
C SER A 48 -4.11 -2.58 -40.78
N GLY A 49 -4.94 -2.10 -39.85
CA GLY A 49 -5.56 -2.95 -38.83
C GLY A 49 -4.63 -3.28 -37.66
N GLU A 50 -3.48 -2.62 -37.56
CA GLU A 50 -2.63 -2.72 -36.38
C GLU A 50 -3.31 -2.07 -35.15
N PRO A 51 -3.03 -2.55 -33.93
CA PRO A 51 -3.55 -1.93 -32.71
C PRO A 51 -3.06 -0.49 -32.53
N ALA A 52 -3.97 0.43 -32.19
CA ALA A 52 -3.60 1.77 -31.70
C ALA A 52 -3.56 1.79 -30.16
N LYS A 53 -2.87 2.77 -29.58
CA LYS A 53 -2.80 2.98 -28.13
C LYS A 53 -3.30 4.37 -27.78
N THR A 54 -4.20 4.48 -26.81
CA THR A 54 -4.76 5.75 -26.33
C THR A 54 -3.75 6.63 -25.60
N SER A 55 -2.58 6.09 -25.24
CA SER A 55 -1.47 6.83 -24.63
C SER A 55 -0.33 7.17 -25.59
N ASP A 56 -0.44 6.83 -26.89
CA ASP A 56 0.61 7.06 -27.88
C ASP A 56 0.08 7.86 -29.08
N PRO A 57 0.31 9.20 -29.11
CA PRO A 57 -0.13 10.08 -30.20
C PRO A 57 0.37 9.68 -31.58
N SER A 58 1.48 8.93 -31.66
CA SER A 58 2.01 8.46 -32.95
C SER A 58 1.13 7.40 -33.62
N THR A 59 0.18 6.83 -32.88
CA THR A 59 -0.76 5.82 -33.36
C THR A 59 -2.12 6.39 -33.77
N TRP A 60 -2.33 7.70 -33.57
CA TRP A 60 -3.54 8.43 -33.96
C TRP A 60 -3.33 9.09 -35.33
N GLY A 61 -4.37 9.68 -35.86
CA GLY A 61 -4.32 10.37 -37.15
C GLY A 61 -5.42 11.41 -37.28
N SER A 62 -5.60 11.88 -38.51
CA SER A 62 -6.65 12.84 -38.84
C SER A 62 -8.03 12.17 -38.95
N PHE A 63 -9.09 12.94 -38.72
CA PHE A 63 -10.48 12.51 -38.97
C PHE A 63 -10.64 11.90 -40.37
N ASP A 64 -10.05 12.56 -41.36
CA ASP A 64 -10.11 12.19 -42.77
C ASP A 64 -9.51 10.79 -43.04
N GLU A 65 -8.44 10.43 -42.35
CA GLU A 65 -7.81 9.11 -42.43
C GLU A 65 -8.67 8.05 -41.76
N ALA A 66 -9.11 8.31 -40.52
CA ALA A 66 -9.97 7.41 -39.76
C ALA A 66 -11.29 7.13 -40.49
N TYR A 67 -11.96 8.19 -40.96
CA TYR A 67 -13.23 8.10 -41.68
C TYR A 67 -13.11 7.29 -42.97
N LYS A 68 -12.09 7.55 -43.80
CA LYS A 68 -11.84 6.76 -45.02
C LYS A 68 -11.57 5.29 -44.70
N SER A 69 -10.85 5.02 -43.62
CA SER A 69 -10.53 3.67 -43.17
C SER A 69 -11.77 2.91 -42.68
N CYS A 70 -12.67 3.54 -41.93
CA CYS A 70 -13.94 2.96 -41.49
C CYS A 70 -14.87 2.64 -42.66
N GLN A 71 -14.96 3.53 -43.66
CA GLN A 71 -15.79 3.30 -44.86
C GLN A 71 -15.32 2.11 -45.71
N GLN A 72 -14.03 1.75 -45.62
CA GLN A 72 -13.44 0.66 -46.41
C GLN A 72 -13.50 -0.70 -45.70
N ARG A 73 -13.73 -0.74 -44.38
CA ARG A 73 -13.64 -1.94 -43.54
C ARG A 73 -14.96 -2.20 -42.83
N LYS A 74 -15.47 -3.43 -42.92
CA LYS A 74 -16.70 -3.82 -42.20
C LYS A 74 -16.39 -4.08 -40.72
N GLY A 75 -17.27 -3.63 -39.83
CA GLY A 75 -17.12 -3.85 -38.38
C GLY A 75 -16.10 -2.93 -37.72
N VAL A 76 -15.73 -1.83 -38.39
CA VAL A 76 -14.81 -0.82 -37.90
C VAL A 76 -15.55 0.52 -37.73
N GLY A 77 -15.41 1.16 -36.58
CA GLY A 77 -16.00 2.48 -36.28
C GLY A 77 -14.94 3.54 -35.96
N LEU A 78 -15.35 4.79 -35.84
CA LEU A 78 -14.48 5.91 -35.47
C LEU A 78 -14.25 5.93 -33.96
N GLY A 79 -13.08 6.36 -33.53
CA GLY A 79 -12.82 6.69 -32.13
C GLY A 79 -12.01 7.97 -32.01
N PHE A 80 -12.25 8.71 -30.94
CA PHE A 80 -11.58 9.96 -30.61
C PHE A 80 -10.89 9.80 -29.25
N VAL A 81 -9.62 10.16 -29.15
CA VAL A 81 -8.83 10.03 -27.92
C VAL A 81 -8.94 11.32 -27.11
N LEU A 82 -9.29 11.20 -25.83
CA LEU A 82 -9.30 12.29 -24.86
C LEU A 82 -7.96 12.37 -24.14
N THR A 83 -7.44 13.58 -23.95
CA THR A 83 -6.14 13.85 -23.34
C THR A 83 -6.23 15.01 -22.36
N GLU A 84 -5.39 15.00 -21.32
CA GLU A 84 -5.30 16.10 -20.32
C GLU A 84 -4.99 17.48 -20.94
N ASP A 85 -4.43 17.51 -22.16
CA ASP A 85 -4.03 18.74 -22.86
C ASP A 85 -5.15 19.32 -23.75
N ASP A 86 -6.22 18.56 -24.03
CA ASP A 86 -7.35 19.03 -24.82
C ASP A 86 -8.53 19.42 -23.92
N PRO A 87 -9.41 20.34 -24.36
CA PRO A 87 -10.44 20.88 -23.50
C PRO A 87 -11.71 20.02 -23.48
N TYR A 88 -11.69 18.78 -23.99
CA TYR A 88 -12.90 18.01 -24.26
C TYR A 88 -13.20 17.00 -23.13
N LEU A 89 -14.49 16.77 -22.91
CA LEU A 89 -14.99 15.75 -21.98
C LEU A 89 -16.16 15.05 -22.67
N ALA A 90 -16.28 13.74 -22.48
CA ALA A 90 -17.42 12.96 -22.94
C ALA A 90 -18.17 12.35 -21.75
N VAL A 91 -19.50 12.45 -21.78
CA VAL A 91 -20.39 11.72 -20.88
C VAL A 91 -21.02 10.58 -21.68
N ASP A 92 -20.81 9.35 -21.25
CA ASP A 92 -21.44 8.16 -21.83
C ASP A 92 -22.63 7.74 -20.97
N PHE A 93 -23.84 7.77 -21.56
CA PHE A 93 -25.05 7.29 -20.92
C PHE A 93 -25.38 5.89 -21.42
N ASP A 94 -25.27 4.89 -20.54
CA ASP A 94 -25.42 3.48 -20.85
C ASP A 94 -26.84 2.95 -20.60
N ASP A 95 -27.38 2.23 -21.58
CA ASP A 95 -28.69 1.57 -21.54
C ASP A 95 -29.89 2.49 -21.23
N VAL A 96 -29.81 3.75 -21.66
CA VAL A 96 -30.83 4.80 -21.46
C VAL A 96 -31.79 5.01 -22.63
N ARG A 97 -31.62 4.25 -23.72
CA ARG A 97 -32.39 4.40 -24.97
C ARG A 97 -32.88 3.05 -25.49
N ASP A 98 -34.15 2.99 -25.89
CA ASP A 98 -34.68 1.85 -26.62
C ASP A 98 -34.23 1.92 -28.10
N PRO A 99 -33.49 0.92 -28.60
CA PRO A 99 -32.92 0.96 -29.94
C PRO A 99 -33.95 0.80 -31.06
N ASP A 100 -35.12 0.21 -30.78
CA ASP A 100 -36.18 -0.05 -31.76
C ASP A 100 -37.15 1.14 -31.86
N SER A 101 -37.55 1.74 -30.74
CA SER A 101 -38.48 2.88 -30.70
C SER A 101 -37.77 4.23 -30.80
N GLY A 102 -36.52 4.30 -30.32
CA GLY A 102 -35.75 5.54 -30.17
C GLY A 102 -36.15 6.40 -28.98
N GLU A 103 -37.02 5.91 -28.10
CA GLU A 103 -37.37 6.58 -26.84
C GLU A 103 -36.15 6.58 -25.90
N THR A 104 -35.88 7.71 -25.27
CA THR A 104 -34.73 7.93 -24.36
C THR A 104 -35.25 8.39 -23.00
N GLU A 105 -34.60 7.96 -21.92
CA GLU A 105 -34.97 8.33 -20.56
C GLU A 105 -35.03 9.84 -20.36
N ASP A 106 -36.07 10.31 -19.65
CA ASP A 106 -36.39 11.74 -19.51
C ASP A 106 -35.26 12.55 -18.85
N TRP A 107 -34.53 11.94 -17.90
CA TRP A 107 -33.43 12.60 -17.18
C TRP A 107 -32.19 12.82 -18.06
N VAL A 108 -31.99 11.96 -19.07
CA VAL A 108 -30.93 12.14 -20.08
C VAL A 108 -31.32 13.25 -21.06
N LEU A 109 -32.58 13.31 -21.48
CA LEU A 109 -33.10 14.40 -22.31
C LEU A 109 -32.98 15.76 -21.60
N GLU A 110 -33.22 15.80 -20.28
CA GLU A 110 -33.01 17.00 -19.46
C GLU A 110 -31.53 17.43 -19.44
N ALA A 111 -30.60 16.48 -19.32
CA ALA A 111 -29.15 16.75 -19.37
C ALA A 111 -28.74 17.34 -20.72
N ILE A 112 -29.19 16.70 -21.80
CA ILE A 112 -28.90 17.11 -23.18
C ILE A 112 -29.43 18.52 -23.47
N ASP A 113 -30.68 18.82 -23.10
CA ASP A 113 -31.28 20.16 -23.27
C ASP A 113 -30.54 21.21 -22.42
N ARG A 114 -30.14 20.85 -21.20
CA ARG A 114 -29.44 21.76 -20.27
C ARG A 114 -28.02 22.09 -20.70
N TRP A 115 -27.29 21.13 -21.25
CA TRP A 115 -25.89 21.31 -21.64
C TRP A 115 -25.71 21.90 -23.04
N ASP A 116 -26.76 21.85 -23.88
CA ASP A 116 -26.79 22.49 -25.22
C ASP A 116 -25.52 22.12 -26.04
N ALA A 117 -25.18 20.84 -26.02
CA ALA A 117 -23.95 20.27 -26.55
C ALA A 117 -24.24 19.16 -27.57
N TYR A 118 -23.24 18.81 -28.38
CA TYR A 118 -23.36 17.73 -29.35
C TYR A 118 -23.57 16.39 -28.66
N ALA A 119 -24.63 15.68 -29.05
CA ALA A 119 -24.89 14.33 -28.62
C ALA A 119 -25.10 13.39 -29.81
N GLU A 120 -24.78 12.12 -29.62
CA GLU A 120 -24.95 11.08 -30.62
C GLU A 120 -25.32 9.73 -29.97
N VAL A 121 -25.99 8.88 -30.74
CA VAL A 121 -26.34 7.53 -30.29
C VAL A 121 -25.09 6.65 -30.31
N SER A 122 -24.84 5.92 -29.21
CA SER A 122 -23.66 5.05 -29.09
C SER A 122 -23.74 3.84 -30.04
N PRO A 123 -22.64 3.12 -30.30
CA PRO A 123 -22.66 2.00 -31.26
C PRO A 123 -23.59 0.84 -30.91
N SER A 124 -24.00 0.68 -29.64
CA SER A 124 -24.97 -0.34 -29.23
C SER A 124 -26.39 0.01 -29.67
N GLY A 125 -26.68 1.29 -29.93
CA GLY A 125 -28.01 1.84 -30.14
C GLY A 125 -28.80 2.07 -28.85
N THR A 126 -28.29 1.59 -27.69
CA THR A 126 -28.93 1.68 -26.37
C THR A 126 -28.43 2.83 -25.52
N GLY A 127 -27.26 3.40 -25.84
CA GLY A 127 -26.67 4.52 -25.11
C GLY A 127 -26.59 5.81 -25.91
N VAL A 128 -26.16 6.88 -25.25
CA VAL A 128 -26.00 8.23 -25.83
C VAL A 128 -24.69 8.86 -25.31
N HIS A 129 -23.84 9.33 -26.21
CA HIS A 129 -22.67 10.12 -25.85
C HIS A 129 -22.99 11.61 -25.92
N VAL A 130 -22.54 12.40 -24.94
CA VAL A 130 -22.62 13.87 -24.97
C VAL A 130 -21.22 14.48 -24.85
N TRP A 131 -20.87 15.37 -25.77
CA TRP A 131 -19.54 15.94 -25.91
C TRP A 131 -19.48 17.39 -25.41
N LEU A 132 -18.75 17.59 -24.32
CA LEU A 132 -18.61 18.84 -23.59
C LEU A 132 -17.20 19.41 -23.76
N LYS A 133 -17.02 20.65 -23.32
CA LYS A 133 -15.69 21.27 -23.27
C LYS A 133 -15.51 22.28 -22.15
N ASP A 134 -14.26 22.60 -21.84
CA ASP A 134 -13.88 23.55 -20.79
C ASP A 134 -14.41 23.15 -19.39
N VAL A 135 -14.58 21.84 -19.16
CA VAL A 135 -14.93 21.17 -17.90
C VAL A 135 -14.12 19.89 -17.77
N THR A 136 -13.83 19.47 -16.54
CA THR A 136 -13.09 18.24 -16.23
C THR A 136 -13.98 17.29 -15.42
N GLU A 137 -13.59 16.03 -15.37
CA GLU A 137 -14.18 15.05 -14.47
C GLU A 137 -13.89 15.49 -13.02
N PRO A 138 -14.90 15.59 -12.14
CA PRO A 138 -14.67 15.99 -10.77
C PRO A 138 -14.00 14.86 -9.96
N ASP A 139 -13.01 15.19 -9.11
CA ASP A 139 -12.28 14.20 -8.29
C ASP A 139 -13.17 13.33 -7.37
N TRP A 140 -14.40 13.78 -7.09
CA TRP A 140 -15.38 13.07 -6.26
C TRP A 140 -16.31 12.16 -7.06
N TRP A 141 -16.34 12.29 -8.38
CA TRP A 141 -17.22 11.50 -9.24
C TRP A 141 -16.77 10.04 -9.27
N VAL A 142 -17.74 9.14 -9.26
CA VAL A 142 -17.54 7.71 -9.48
C VAL A 142 -18.57 7.29 -10.52
N ASP A 143 -18.11 6.69 -11.61
CA ASP A 143 -18.97 6.17 -12.65
C ASP A 143 -20.05 5.25 -12.08
N THR A 144 -21.25 5.38 -12.63
CA THR A 144 -22.45 4.66 -12.21
C THR A 144 -22.79 3.57 -13.22
N ASP A 145 -23.75 2.69 -12.91
CA ASP A 145 -24.25 1.68 -13.86
C ASP A 145 -24.78 2.29 -15.18
N HIS A 146 -25.09 3.59 -15.22
CA HIS A 146 -25.71 4.27 -16.37
C HIS A 146 -24.99 5.53 -16.87
N ILE A 147 -23.97 6.02 -16.16
CA ILE A 147 -23.29 7.30 -16.45
C ILE A 147 -21.81 7.10 -16.22
N GLU A 148 -21.03 7.16 -17.30
CA GLU A 148 -19.57 7.21 -17.25
C GLU A 148 -19.09 8.59 -17.73
N VAL A 149 -18.11 9.17 -17.04
CA VAL A 149 -17.55 10.50 -17.38
C VAL A 149 -16.08 10.35 -17.72
N TYR A 150 -15.66 10.90 -18.85
CA TYR A 150 -14.30 10.77 -19.35
C TYR A 150 -13.75 12.11 -19.81
N ASP A 151 -12.62 12.52 -19.27
CA ASP A 151 -11.87 13.71 -19.74
C ASP A 151 -10.45 13.40 -20.24
N SER A 152 -9.92 12.21 -19.96
CA SER A 152 -8.54 11.83 -20.33
C SER A 152 -8.29 10.32 -20.30
N GLY A 153 -7.14 9.88 -20.85
CA GLY A 153 -6.62 8.50 -20.70
C GLY A 153 -7.28 7.41 -21.56
N GLN A 154 -8.43 7.70 -22.17
CA GLN A 154 -9.27 6.74 -22.90
C GLN A 154 -9.64 7.26 -24.29
N TYR A 155 -10.26 6.41 -25.11
CA TYR A 155 -10.90 6.86 -26.36
C TYR A 155 -12.40 6.59 -26.29
N ILE A 156 -13.17 7.48 -26.89
CA ILE A 156 -14.61 7.36 -26.99
C ILE A 156 -14.97 6.95 -28.41
N THR A 157 -15.89 6.01 -28.55
CA THR A 157 -16.39 5.62 -29.88
C THR A 157 -17.27 6.71 -30.46
N VAL A 158 -17.04 7.06 -31.72
CA VAL A 158 -17.81 8.09 -32.43
C VAL A 158 -18.65 7.45 -33.53
N THR A 159 -19.95 7.75 -33.57
CA THR A 159 -20.88 7.12 -34.53
C THR A 159 -21.34 8.04 -35.65
N ASP A 160 -21.33 9.37 -35.42
CA ASP A 160 -22.00 10.35 -36.29
C ASP A 160 -23.53 10.11 -36.41
N ASP A 161 -24.10 9.25 -35.57
CA ASP A 161 -25.55 9.07 -35.45
C ASP A 161 -26.12 10.16 -34.55
N HIS A 162 -26.13 11.38 -35.10
CA HIS A 162 -26.46 12.61 -34.38
C HIS A 162 -27.81 12.52 -33.67
N PHE A 163 -27.80 12.79 -32.37
CA PHE A 163 -29.02 12.81 -31.58
C PHE A 163 -29.84 14.02 -32.00
N SER A 164 -31.03 13.76 -32.55
CA SER A 164 -31.89 14.79 -33.14
C SER A 164 -32.15 15.93 -32.17
N ASP A 165 -32.22 17.14 -32.70
CA ASP A 165 -32.47 18.39 -31.97
C ASP A 165 -31.33 18.88 -31.04
N THR A 166 -30.16 18.24 -31.06
CA THR A 166 -28.94 18.74 -30.40
C THR A 166 -28.04 19.54 -31.35
N PRO A 167 -27.19 20.45 -30.85
CA PRO A 167 -26.24 21.19 -31.70
C PRO A 167 -25.15 20.33 -32.33
N THR A 168 -24.60 20.75 -33.47
CA THR A 168 -23.37 20.18 -34.06
C THR A 168 -22.09 20.86 -33.54
N ARG A 169 -22.05 21.18 -32.23
CA ARG A 169 -20.92 21.84 -31.56
C ARG A 169 -20.74 21.28 -30.16
N VAL A 170 -19.50 21.20 -29.68
CA VAL A 170 -19.23 21.05 -28.26
C VAL A 170 -19.49 22.37 -27.53
N SER A 171 -20.02 22.30 -26.32
CA SER A 171 -20.40 23.46 -25.51
C SER A 171 -19.82 23.35 -24.10
N THR A 172 -19.60 24.50 -23.46
CA THR A 172 -19.28 24.56 -22.04
C THR A 172 -20.58 24.47 -21.26
N PRO A 173 -20.83 23.38 -20.53
CA PRO A 173 -22.10 23.16 -19.85
C PRO A 173 -22.27 24.12 -18.68
N SER A 174 -23.52 24.47 -18.37
CA SER A 174 -23.84 25.16 -17.12
C SER A 174 -24.25 24.14 -16.05
N ASN A 175 -23.66 24.24 -14.85
CA ASN A 175 -23.99 23.38 -13.71
C ASN A 175 -23.75 21.88 -13.99
N PHE A 176 -22.68 21.55 -14.71
CA PHE A 176 -22.31 20.16 -15.03
C PHE A 176 -22.06 19.33 -13.77
N GLU A 177 -21.15 19.79 -12.92
CA GLU A 177 -20.89 19.16 -11.61
C GLU A 177 -22.16 19.03 -10.78
N GLN A 178 -22.98 20.08 -10.71
CA GLN A 178 -24.26 20.06 -9.98
C GLN A 178 -25.25 19.01 -10.53
N TRP A 179 -25.23 18.77 -11.85
CA TRP A 179 -26.08 17.76 -12.46
C TRP A 179 -25.58 16.35 -12.13
N LEU A 180 -24.26 16.14 -12.17
CA LEU A 180 -23.61 14.90 -11.74
C LEU A 180 -23.89 14.61 -10.25
N GLU A 181 -23.85 15.62 -9.37
CA GLU A 181 -24.20 15.48 -7.94
C GLU A 181 -25.61 14.90 -7.74
N GLY A 182 -26.54 15.20 -8.66
CA GLY A 182 -27.91 14.70 -8.64
C GLY A 182 -28.06 13.25 -9.10
N HIS A 183 -27.06 12.72 -9.80
CA HIS A 183 -27.09 11.39 -10.44
C HIS A 183 -25.98 10.46 -10.00
N ALA A 184 -25.05 10.90 -9.14
CA ALA A 184 -24.06 10.04 -8.52
C ALA A 184 -24.78 8.85 -7.87
N GLU A 185 -24.48 7.64 -8.35
CA GLU A 185 -24.99 6.43 -7.70
C GLU A 185 -24.43 6.39 -6.30
N LEU A 186 -25.36 6.49 -5.37
CA LEU A 186 -25.06 6.49 -3.97
C LEU A 186 -24.74 5.05 -3.62
N GLU A 187 -23.47 4.79 -3.30
CA GLU A 187 -23.25 4.05 -2.06
C GLU A 187 -24.07 4.79 -1.01
N VAL A 188 -25.27 4.29 -0.74
CA VAL A 188 -25.99 4.63 0.48
C VAL A 188 -25.00 4.23 1.56
N PRO A 189 -24.44 5.18 2.33
CA PRO A 189 -23.63 4.79 3.47
C PRO A 189 -24.52 3.86 4.28
N GLU A 190 -24.07 2.61 4.52
CA GLU A 190 -24.83 1.76 5.43
C GLU A 190 -25.02 2.58 6.72
N PRO A 191 -26.25 2.64 7.27
CA PRO A 191 -26.44 3.32 8.53
C PRO A 191 -25.40 2.74 9.48
N PRO A 192 -24.62 3.60 10.16
CA PRO A 192 -23.58 3.13 11.09
C PRO A 192 -24.22 2.05 11.97
N SER A 193 -23.62 0.86 12.03
CA SER A 193 -24.10 -0.17 12.94
C SER A 193 -24.24 0.45 14.32
N GLN A 194 -25.21 0.03 15.14
CA GLN A 194 -25.44 0.60 16.47
C GLN A 194 -24.19 0.61 17.39
N GLU A 195 -23.10 -0.04 16.99
CA GLU A 195 -21.79 -0.06 17.64
C GLU A 195 -20.81 1.05 17.14
N SER A 196 -21.22 1.89 16.19
CA SER A 196 -20.43 2.99 15.61
C SER A 196 -21.00 4.38 15.95
N GLN A 197 -21.81 4.47 17.02
CA GLN A 197 -21.85 5.70 17.78
C GLN A 197 -20.47 5.87 18.43
N GLY A 198 -19.76 6.93 18.08
CA GLY A 198 -18.57 7.33 18.84
C GLY A 198 -18.96 7.48 20.30
N GLU A 199 -18.54 6.54 21.13
CA GLU A 199 -18.58 6.69 22.58
C GLU A 199 -17.66 7.87 22.92
N SER A 200 -18.26 9.05 23.13
CA SER A 200 -17.60 10.12 23.88
C SER A 200 -17.25 9.56 25.25
N GLY A 201 -15.96 9.49 25.58
CA GLY A 201 -15.42 8.80 26.76
C GLY A 201 -15.79 9.37 28.13
N GLU A 202 -16.94 10.02 28.30
CA GLU A 202 -17.41 10.53 29.60
C GLU A 202 -18.95 10.62 29.76
N TYR A 203 -19.76 10.39 28.72
CA TYR A 203 -21.21 10.58 28.77
C TYR A 203 -22.00 9.30 28.43
N GLU A 204 -21.86 8.25 29.25
CA GLU A 204 -22.82 7.13 29.26
C GLU A 204 -24.10 7.55 29.99
N VAL A 205 -24.97 8.28 29.29
CA VAL A 205 -26.38 8.38 29.65
C VAL A 205 -27.16 7.95 28.41
N ASP A 206 -28.21 7.14 28.55
CA ASP A 206 -29.17 6.90 27.47
C ASP A 206 -29.84 8.25 27.10
N ILE A 207 -29.23 9.01 26.20
CA ILE A 207 -29.78 10.29 25.74
C ILE A 207 -30.87 9.96 24.73
N ALA A 208 -32.13 10.02 25.16
CA ALA A 208 -33.29 9.79 24.33
C ALA A 208 -33.63 11.02 23.46
N ILE A 209 -32.67 11.46 22.64
CA ILE A 209 -32.87 12.55 21.67
C ILE A 209 -32.55 12.06 20.25
N ASP A 210 -33.52 12.19 19.35
CA ASP A 210 -33.38 11.86 17.93
C ASP A 210 -33.29 13.14 17.08
N VAL A 211 -32.88 13.00 15.82
CA VAL A 211 -32.73 14.11 14.87
C VAL A 211 -34.02 14.90 14.69
N TYR A 212 -35.17 14.27 14.94
CA TYR A 212 -36.49 14.88 14.85
C TYR A 212 -36.95 15.62 16.09
N ASP A 213 -36.22 15.53 17.20
CA ASP A 213 -36.39 16.45 18.32
C ASP A 213 -35.83 17.84 17.96
N VAL A 214 -34.85 17.90 17.05
CA VAL A 214 -34.26 19.14 16.49
C VAL A 214 -35.00 19.58 15.21
N LEU A 215 -35.39 18.62 14.36
CA LEU A 215 -35.97 18.88 13.04
C LEU A 215 -37.42 18.41 12.92
N SER A 216 -38.25 19.15 12.18
CA SER A 216 -39.63 18.70 11.92
C SER A 216 -39.67 17.51 10.96
N ARG A 217 -40.19 16.35 11.40
CA ARG A 217 -40.47 15.17 10.53
C ARG A 217 -41.27 15.49 9.26
N ALA A 218 -42.11 16.53 9.29
CA ALA A 218 -42.89 16.94 8.13
C ALA A 218 -42.04 17.65 7.05
N SER A 219 -40.95 18.30 7.46
CA SER A 219 -40.05 19.05 6.58
C SER A 219 -38.79 18.25 6.20
N TYR A 220 -38.41 17.29 7.05
CA TYR A 220 -37.28 16.39 6.89
C TYR A 220 -37.78 14.95 7.03
N PRO A 221 -38.36 14.34 5.98
CA PRO A 221 -38.85 12.96 6.09
C PRO A 221 -37.72 11.94 6.01
N GLU A 222 -37.86 10.83 6.75
CA GLU A 222 -36.89 9.72 6.78
C GLU A 222 -36.54 9.23 5.37
N ASN A 223 -35.26 8.92 5.17
CA ASN A 223 -34.68 8.39 3.93
C ASN A 223 -34.96 9.25 2.69
N LYS A 224 -35.18 10.56 2.88
CA LYS A 224 -35.35 11.49 1.78
C LYS A 224 -34.35 12.62 1.89
N ARG A 225 -33.65 12.89 0.78
CA ARG A 225 -32.81 14.06 0.64
C ARG A 225 -33.64 15.34 0.59
N VAL A 226 -33.23 16.31 1.38
CA VAL A 226 -33.78 17.65 1.47
C VAL A 226 -32.64 18.65 1.69
N SER A 227 -32.95 19.95 1.68
CA SER A 227 -31.95 20.99 1.97
C SER A 227 -31.47 20.85 3.41
N HIS A 228 -30.17 21.02 3.63
CA HIS A 228 -29.61 21.07 4.97
C HIS A 228 -30.24 22.21 5.78
N PRO A 229 -30.63 21.98 7.04
CA PRO A 229 -31.36 22.96 7.85
C PRO A 229 -30.58 24.24 8.17
N PHE A 230 -29.25 24.13 8.23
CA PHE A 230 -28.39 25.20 8.77
C PHE A 230 -27.45 25.86 7.75
N HIS A 231 -27.35 25.33 6.54
CA HIS A 231 -26.61 26.00 5.48
C HIS A 231 -27.23 25.68 4.13
N ASP A 232 -27.19 26.69 3.25
CA ASP A 232 -27.79 26.56 1.94
C ASP A 232 -27.12 25.44 1.12
N SER A 233 -27.92 24.88 0.23
CA SER A 233 -27.47 24.04 -0.87
C SER A 233 -28.02 24.58 -2.17
N SER A 234 -27.19 24.53 -3.20
CA SER A 234 -27.54 24.83 -4.58
C SER A 234 -28.53 23.81 -5.17
N THR A 235 -28.59 22.59 -4.62
CA THR A 235 -29.37 21.45 -5.13
C THR A 235 -30.63 21.14 -4.30
N GLY A 236 -30.73 21.66 -3.08
CA GLY A 236 -31.86 21.44 -2.18
C GLY A 236 -32.01 20.02 -1.63
N GLY A 237 -30.95 19.20 -1.72
CA GLY A 237 -30.93 17.78 -1.36
C GLY A 237 -29.64 17.30 -0.69
N ASN A 238 -28.91 18.20 -0.04
CA ASN A 238 -27.60 17.90 0.56
C ASN A 238 -27.68 17.34 2.00
N PHE A 239 -28.87 17.03 2.49
CA PHE A 239 -29.09 16.51 3.83
C PHE A 239 -30.14 15.41 3.83
N GLN A 240 -29.87 14.33 4.55
CA GLN A 240 -30.79 13.21 4.71
C GLN A 240 -30.76 12.72 6.15
N VAL A 241 -31.94 12.44 6.69
CA VAL A 241 -32.09 11.74 7.97
C VAL A 241 -32.45 10.29 7.67
N PHE A 242 -31.75 9.34 8.29
CA PHE A 242 -31.99 7.91 8.05
C PHE A 242 -33.18 7.36 8.85
N GLU A 243 -33.62 6.15 8.50
CA GLU A 243 -34.70 5.44 9.19
C GLU A 243 -34.46 5.40 10.70
N GLY A 244 -35.48 5.74 11.49
CA GLY A 244 -35.37 5.80 12.96
C GLY A 244 -34.88 7.14 13.51
N GLY A 245 -34.33 8.04 12.68
CA GLY A 245 -33.98 9.40 13.11
C GLY A 245 -32.75 9.51 14.00
N GLU A 246 -31.96 8.45 14.17
CA GLU A 246 -30.77 8.48 15.05
C GLU A 246 -29.57 9.17 14.38
N VAL A 247 -29.49 9.10 13.05
CA VAL A 247 -28.36 9.57 12.25
C VAL A 247 -28.84 10.37 11.05
N TRP A 248 -28.07 11.38 10.69
CA TRP A 248 -28.20 12.16 9.46
C TRP A 248 -26.88 12.20 8.71
N HIS A 249 -26.96 12.52 7.42
CA HIS A 249 -25.80 12.72 6.56
C HIS A 249 -25.88 14.08 5.85
N CYS A 250 -24.76 14.80 5.81
CA CYS A 250 -24.58 15.97 4.97
C CYS A 250 -23.66 15.63 3.79
N TYR A 251 -24.26 15.55 2.62
CA TYR A 251 -23.57 15.20 1.38
C TYR A 251 -22.61 16.29 0.90
N ARG A 252 -22.77 17.54 1.39
CA ARG A 252 -21.86 18.64 1.05
C ARG A 252 -20.49 18.50 1.71
N HIS A 253 -20.45 18.00 2.95
CA HIS A 253 -19.21 17.89 3.72
C HIS A 253 -18.73 16.46 3.88
N GLY A 254 -19.50 15.46 3.41
CA GLY A 254 -19.15 14.05 3.50
C GLY A 254 -19.29 13.45 4.89
N VAL A 255 -20.08 14.07 5.76
CA VAL A 255 -20.13 13.76 7.19
C VAL A 255 -21.46 13.17 7.62
N ASN A 256 -21.40 12.24 8.57
CA ASN A 256 -22.55 11.76 9.32
C ASN A 256 -22.58 12.43 10.69
N GLY A 257 -23.77 12.60 11.25
CA GLY A 257 -23.92 13.09 12.61
C GLY A 257 -25.16 12.53 13.29
N SER A 258 -25.22 12.74 14.60
CA SER A 258 -26.38 12.45 15.46
C SER A 258 -27.17 13.73 15.76
N ALA A 259 -28.27 13.61 16.50
CA ALA A 259 -29.05 14.75 16.99
C ALA A 259 -28.19 15.80 17.74
N LEU A 260 -27.23 15.36 18.57
CA LEU A 260 -26.33 16.26 19.29
C LEU A 260 -25.46 17.10 18.36
N HIS A 261 -24.96 16.50 17.27
CA HIS A 261 -24.17 17.23 16.28
C HIS A 261 -25.03 18.29 15.56
N LEU A 262 -26.32 18.03 15.29
CA LEU A 262 -27.23 19.05 14.75
C LEU A 262 -27.50 20.17 15.73
N ILE A 263 -27.65 19.88 17.01
CA ILE A 263 -27.79 20.90 18.07
C ILE A 263 -26.54 21.77 18.08
N GLY A 264 -25.35 21.17 18.02
CA GLY A 264 -24.09 21.92 17.95
C GLY A 264 -24.02 22.88 16.77
N ILE A 265 -24.49 22.45 15.60
CA ILE A 265 -24.55 23.30 14.40
C ILE A 265 -25.65 24.36 14.53
N GLU A 266 -26.83 24.01 15.02
CA GLU A 266 -27.96 24.94 15.23
C GLU A 266 -27.57 26.09 16.16
N GLN A 267 -26.86 25.77 17.25
CA GLN A 267 -26.42 26.72 18.25
C GLN A 267 -25.11 27.45 17.86
N GLY A 268 -24.53 27.12 16.70
CA GLY A 268 -23.32 27.76 16.19
C GLY A 268 -22.06 27.44 17.00
N VAL A 269 -22.04 26.29 17.69
CA VAL A 269 -20.90 25.80 18.47
C VAL A 269 -19.85 25.14 17.58
N ILE A 270 -20.32 24.40 16.57
CA ILE A 270 -19.50 23.73 15.55
C ILE A 270 -20.08 24.00 14.17
N ASP A 271 -19.24 23.95 13.14
CA ASP A 271 -19.69 23.96 11.76
C ASP A 271 -19.89 22.52 11.24
N CYS A 272 -20.75 22.35 10.24
CA CYS A 272 -21.02 21.04 9.66
C CYS A 272 -19.75 20.35 9.10
N GLY A 273 -18.75 21.10 8.65
CA GLY A 273 -17.47 20.55 8.19
C GLY A 273 -16.52 20.07 9.30
N ASP A 274 -16.71 20.52 10.54
CA ASP A 274 -15.86 20.12 11.69
C ASP A 274 -15.97 18.63 12.03
N LEU A 275 -17.06 17.99 11.58
CA LEU A 275 -17.29 16.55 11.73
C LEU A 275 -16.31 15.67 10.92
N ASN A 276 -15.48 16.25 10.05
CA ASN A 276 -14.39 15.53 9.37
C ASN A 276 -13.20 15.24 10.30
N ARG A 277 -13.21 15.77 11.52
CA ARG A 277 -12.28 15.44 12.60
C ARG A 277 -13.08 15.01 13.83
N ASN A 278 -12.41 14.37 14.78
CA ASN A 278 -13.03 14.14 16.08
C ASN A 278 -13.20 15.48 16.81
N LEU A 279 -14.41 15.74 17.32
CA LEU A 279 -14.69 16.89 18.17
C LEU A 279 -13.99 16.71 19.52
N THR A 280 -13.44 17.81 20.03
CA THR A 280 -12.77 17.84 21.35
C THR A 280 -13.80 17.74 22.48
N ASP A 281 -13.35 17.32 23.66
CA ASP A 281 -14.20 17.28 24.87
C ASP A 281 -14.81 18.67 25.19
N LYS A 282 -14.06 19.74 24.89
CA LYS A 282 -14.49 21.14 25.05
C LYS A 282 -15.59 21.54 24.08
N GLU A 283 -15.55 21.07 22.83
CA GLU A 283 -16.61 21.28 21.85
C GLU A 283 -17.87 20.52 22.24
N TRP A 284 -17.72 19.28 22.70
CA TRP A 284 -18.84 18.49 23.24
C TRP A 284 -19.51 19.18 24.43
N ALA A 285 -18.75 19.65 25.42
CA ALA A 285 -19.28 20.36 26.59
C ALA A 285 -20.14 21.58 26.18
N LYS A 286 -19.67 22.37 25.21
CA LYS A 286 -20.40 23.52 24.66
C LYS A 286 -21.69 23.12 23.93
N ILE A 287 -21.68 22.02 23.18
CA ILE A 287 -22.87 21.50 22.51
C ILE A 287 -23.94 21.11 23.53
N PHE A 288 -23.54 20.41 24.61
CA PHE A 288 -24.44 20.03 25.69
C PHE A 288 -25.01 21.24 26.45
N GLU A 289 -24.19 22.25 26.74
CA GLU A 289 -24.63 23.48 27.39
C GLU A 289 -25.60 24.29 26.52
N ALA A 290 -25.21 24.59 25.28
CA ALA A 290 -26.04 25.35 24.36
C ALA A 290 -27.36 24.63 24.05
N GLY A 291 -27.35 23.30 23.96
CA GLY A 291 -28.56 22.50 23.81
C GLY A 291 -29.51 22.61 25.00
N ARG A 292 -29.00 22.63 26.25
CA ARG A 292 -29.84 22.85 27.44
C ARG A 292 -30.44 24.26 27.47
N GLU A 293 -29.67 25.28 27.13
CA GLU A 293 -30.16 26.66 27.04
C GLU A 293 -31.25 26.82 25.96
N ALA A 294 -31.11 26.09 24.85
CA ALA A 294 -32.12 26.01 23.78
C ALA A 294 -33.38 25.20 24.18
N GLY A 295 -33.36 24.53 25.33
CA GLY A 295 -34.52 23.83 25.91
C GLY A 295 -34.63 22.34 25.55
N TYR A 296 -33.58 21.73 25.01
CA TYR A 296 -33.51 20.29 24.77
C TYR A 296 -33.29 19.52 26.09
N ASP A 297 -33.94 18.36 26.24
CA ASP A 297 -33.82 17.47 27.42
C ASP A 297 -32.52 16.66 27.35
N LEU A 298 -31.40 17.38 27.36
CA LEU A 298 -30.06 16.81 27.37
C LEU A 298 -29.61 16.61 28.83
N PRO A 299 -28.84 15.55 29.12
CA PRO A 299 -28.27 15.40 30.44
C PRO A 299 -27.49 16.67 30.79
N ALA A 300 -27.72 17.19 31.99
CA ALA A 300 -26.69 18.00 32.63
C ALA A 300 -25.40 17.17 32.64
N PRO A 301 -24.19 17.78 32.57
CA PRO A 301 -22.99 17.06 33.00
C PRO A 301 -23.37 16.36 34.28
N SER A 302 -23.25 15.03 34.28
CA SER A 302 -23.96 14.17 35.22
C SER A 302 -23.97 14.80 36.61
N ASP A 303 -25.14 14.98 37.21
CA ASP A 303 -25.23 15.21 38.66
C ASP A 303 -24.72 13.97 39.45
N GLU A 304 -24.16 12.96 38.76
CA GLU A 304 -23.35 11.87 39.31
C GLU A 304 -21.85 11.99 38.97
N SER A 305 -21.39 13.17 38.54
CA SER A 305 -20.02 13.64 38.73
C SER A 305 -20.11 14.86 39.63
N ASP A 306 -19.83 14.69 40.91
CA ASP A 306 -19.80 15.77 41.92
C ASP A 306 -18.69 16.83 41.65
N TYR A 307 -18.11 16.89 40.43
CA TYR A 307 -17.08 17.83 40.03
C TYR A 307 -17.26 18.26 38.57
N SER A 308 -17.76 19.49 38.36
CA SER A 308 -17.56 20.17 37.07
C SER A 308 -16.08 20.51 36.94
N SER A 309 -15.47 20.26 35.78
CA SER A 309 -14.14 20.81 35.52
C SER A 309 -14.18 22.34 35.70
N PRO A 310 -13.24 22.92 36.46
CA PRO A 310 -13.30 24.33 36.81
C PRO A 310 -13.26 25.20 35.54
N THR A 311 -14.20 26.16 35.46
CA THR A 311 -14.38 27.01 34.28
C THR A 311 -13.55 28.29 34.36
N SER A 312 -13.00 28.59 35.53
CA SER A 312 -12.15 29.76 35.80
C SER A 312 -10.92 29.39 36.63
N ILE A 313 -9.87 30.22 36.54
CA ILE A 313 -8.62 30.04 37.29
C ILE A 313 -8.89 30.06 38.81
N VAL A 314 -9.88 30.85 39.24
CA VAL A 314 -10.29 30.96 40.65
C VAL A 314 -10.87 29.64 41.15
N GLU A 315 -11.83 29.07 40.43
CA GLU A 315 -12.42 27.76 40.76
C GLU A 315 -11.34 26.67 40.76
N ALA A 316 -10.49 26.65 39.74
CA ALA A 316 -9.46 25.61 39.58
C ALA A 316 -8.44 25.60 40.72
N LEU A 317 -8.03 26.78 41.19
CA LEU A 317 -7.10 26.93 42.31
C LEU A 317 -7.74 26.53 43.63
N ILE A 318 -9.02 26.84 43.84
CA ILE A 318 -9.71 26.55 45.11
C ILE A 318 -10.04 25.06 45.21
N GLU A 319 -10.51 24.44 44.12
CA GLU A 319 -10.93 23.04 44.10
C GLU A 319 -9.74 22.06 44.17
N SER A 320 -8.55 22.46 43.69
CA SER A 320 -7.39 21.57 43.61
C SER A 320 -6.08 22.30 43.94
N GLN A 321 -6.06 23.05 45.04
CA GLN A 321 -4.93 23.89 45.47
C GLN A 321 -3.54 23.20 45.48
N GLU A 322 -3.45 21.93 45.92
CA GLU A 322 -2.20 21.15 45.91
C GLU A 322 -1.63 20.88 44.51
N ARG A 323 -2.49 20.90 43.48
CA ARG A 323 -2.13 20.70 42.07
C ARG A 323 -1.48 21.95 41.47
N TRP A 324 -1.81 23.11 42.02
CA TRP A 324 -1.37 24.41 41.50
C TRP A 324 -0.19 24.98 42.28
N ILE A 325 -0.20 24.90 43.61
CA ILE A 325 0.71 25.64 44.47
C ILE A 325 1.63 24.70 45.26
N SER A 326 2.94 24.85 45.11
CA SER A 326 3.95 24.17 45.92
C SER A 326 4.82 25.19 46.66
N GLU A 327 4.55 25.39 47.95
CA GLU A 327 5.36 26.25 48.83
C GLU A 327 6.80 25.73 48.98
N ALA A 328 6.97 24.41 49.11
CA ALA A 328 8.27 23.79 49.30
C ALA A 328 9.20 23.99 48.08
N GLU A 329 8.62 24.02 46.88
CA GLU A 329 9.34 24.23 45.62
C GLU A 329 9.24 25.67 45.10
N LYS A 330 8.50 26.55 45.81
CA LYS A 330 8.09 27.88 45.34
C LYS A 330 7.66 27.86 43.88
N THR A 331 6.68 27.02 43.55
CA THR A 331 6.25 26.79 42.18
C THR A 331 4.74 26.92 42.03
N ILE A 332 4.31 27.61 40.96
CA ILE A 332 2.95 27.58 40.43
C ILE A 332 2.94 26.70 39.17
N THR A 333 2.25 25.56 39.24
CA THR A 333 2.04 24.68 38.08
C THR A 333 0.71 25.02 37.43
N VAL A 334 0.74 25.39 36.16
CA VAL A 334 -0.46 25.81 35.42
C VAL A 334 -0.94 24.74 34.45
N TRP A 335 -2.25 24.75 34.24
CA TRP A 335 -3.02 23.74 33.53
C TRP A 335 -4.02 24.43 32.61
N ASP A 336 -4.61 23.67 31.69
CA ASP A 336 -5.75 24.16 30.92
C ASP A 336 -6.93 24.40 31.88
N VAL A 337 -7.62 25.53 31.72
CA VAL A 337 -8.75 25.93 32.57
C VAL A 337 -9.87 26.48 31.71
N GLY A 338 -11.03 25.82 31.73
CA GLY A 338 -12.16 26.18 30.90
C GLY A 338 -11.76 26.32 29.43
N GLU A 339 -11.80 27.54 28.90
CA GLU A 339 -11.39 27.80 27.53
C GLU A 339 -9.90 28.14 27.32
N GLN A 340 -9.17 28.40 28.39
CA GLN A 340 -7.80 28.91 28.33
C GLN A 340 -6.80 27.76 28.35
N ASP A 341 -5.84 27.78 27.43
CA ASP A 341 -4.76 26.80 27.45
C ASP A 341 -3.73 27.13 28.57
N ALA A 342 -2.96 26.13 28.98
CA ALA A 342 -2.00 26.28 30.06
C ALA A 342 -0.94 27.36 29.78
N ALA A 343 -0.64 27.68 28.52
CA ALA A 343 0.30 28.74 28.16
C ALA A 343 -0.31 30.13 28.34
N GLU A 344 -1.59 30.31 27.99
CA GLU A 344 -2.36 31.52 28.28
C GLU A 344 -2.50 31.74 29.79
N VAL A 345 -2.83 30.67 30.54
CA VAL A 345 -2.90 30.71 32.01
C VAL A 345 -1.53 31.05 32.60
N LYS A 346 -0.44 30.46 32.09
CA LYS A 346 0.93 30.78 32.49
C LYS A 346 1.21 32.27 32.37
N GLU A 347 0.85 32.86 31.23
CA GLU A 347 1.09 34.25 30.93
C GLU A 347 0.34 35.18 31.92
N ILE A 348 -0.85 34.80 32.36
CA ILE A 348 -1.63 35.53 33.38
C ILE A 348 -0.88 35.58 34.72
N PHE A 349 -0.33 34.46 35.18
CA PHE A 349 0.43 34.39 36.43
C PHE A 349 1.77 35.13 36.33
N GLU A 350 2.53 34.94 35.25
CA GLU A 350 3.82 35.62 35.05
C GLU A 350 3.67 37.14 34.94
N LYS A 351 2.58 37.62 34.33
CA LYS A 351 2.29 39.05 34.20
C LYS A 351 1.51 39.64 35.37
N GLN A 352 1.19 38.85 36.40
CA GLN A 352 0.36 39.29 37.54
C GLN A 352 -0.93 39.97 37.07
N SER A 353 -1.60 39.37 36.06
CA SER A 353 -2.75 39.96 35.37
C SER A 353 -4.10 39.55 35.94
N LEU A 354 -4.12 38.76 37.02
CA LEU A 354 -5.32 38.53 37.82
C LEU A 354 -5.83 39.87 38.38
N ASN A 355 -7.14 40.09 38.31
CA ASN A 355 -7.70 41.30 38.88
C ASN A 355 -7.78 41.22 40.41
N SER A 356 -7.94 42.37 41.07
CA SER A 356 -7.90 42.44 42.54
C SER A 356 -9.02 41.64 43.22
N ASP A 357 -10.15 41.43 42.54
CA ASP A 357 -11.28 40.67 43.08
C ASP A 357 -11.00 39.15 42.95
N GLU A 358 -10.46 38.70 41.82
CA GLU A 358 -10.00 37.32 41.60
C GLU A 358 -8.90 36.90 42.59
N SER A 359 -7.88 37.75 42.78
CA SER A 359 -6.81 37.46 43.74
C SER A 359 -7.33 37.37 45.18
N LEU A 360 -8.30 38.22 45.53
CA LEU A 360 -8.92 38.19 46.86
C LEU A 360 -9.77 36.92 47.05
N GLU A 361 -10.50 36.52 46.03
CA GLU A 361 -11.35 35.32 46.05
C GLU A 361 -10.52 34.05 46.19
N ILE A 362 -9.43 33.92 45.42
CA ILE A 362 -8.47 32.82 45.55
C ILE A 362 -7.91 32.78 46.98
N LEU A 363 -7.39 33.89 47.49
CA LEU A 363 -6.81 33.94 48.85
C LEU A 363 -7.81 33.54 49.95
N GLN A 364 -9.10 33.81 49.76
CA GLN A 364 -10.15 33.44 50.71
C GLN A 364 -10.63 31.99 50.58
N GLY A 365 -10.57 31.42 49.37
CA GLY A 365 -10.99 30.05 49.10
C GLY A 365 -9.93 29.00 49.40
N LEU A 366 -8.64 29.36 49.33
CA LEU A 366 -7.54 28.46 49.65
C LEU A 366 -7.44 28.13 51.15
N ASP A 367 -7.04 26.91 51.47
CA ASP A 367 -6.67 26.51 52.83
C ASP A 367 -5.48 27.33 53.33
N SER A 368 -5.37 27.44 54.66
CA SER A 368 -4.42 28.38 55.28
C SER A 368 -2.95 28.21 54.87
N GLU A 369 -2.52 27.00 54.50
CA GLU A 369 -1.17 26.75 53.99
C GLU A 369 -0.99 27.34 52.59
N TYR A 370 -1.88 27.00 51.66
CA TYR A 370 -1.85 27.47 50.27
C TYR A 370 -2.20 28.94 50.12
N SER A 371 -3.08 29.49 50.97
CA SER A 371 -3.38 30.92 51.01
C SER A 371 -2.14 31.75 51.39
N ASN A 372 -1.35 31.28 52.36
CA ASN A 372 -0.09 31.93 52.71
C ASN A 372 0.93 31.83 51.57
N ALA A 373 1.05 30.66 50.96
CA ALA A 373 1.94 30.41 49.83
C ALA A 373 1.59 31.27 48.61
N PHE A 374 0.31 31.34 48.26
CA PHE A 374 -0.20 32.17 47.18
C PHE A 374 -0.03 33.67 47.48
N SER A 375 -0.19 34.08 48.74
CA SER A 375 0.13 35.45 49.16
C SER A 375 1.62 35.77 49.01
N ASP A 376 2.52 34.84 49.34
CA ASP A 376 3.97 35.00 49.13
C ASP A 376 4.29 35.13 47.63
N PHE A 377 3.66 34.32 46.79
CA PHE A 377 3.76 34.42 45.33
C PHE A 377 3.32 35.79 44.79
N LEU A 378 2.20 36.33 45.28
CA LEU A 378 1.71 37.66 44.85
C LEU A 378 2.63 38.80 45.33
N ASP A 379 3.23 38.66 46.51
CA ASP A 379 4.11 39.67 47.11
C ASP A 379 5.52 39.66 46.47
N ASP A 380 6.05 38.49 46.11
CA ASP A 380 7.40 38.32 45.54
C ASP A 380 7.43 37.26 44.41
N PRO A 381 6.84 37.55 43.24
CA PRO A 381 6.70 36.57 42.16
C PRO A 381 8.02 36.14 41.51
N ASP A 382 9.07 36.95 41.63
CA ASP A 382 10.40 36.64 41.07
C ASP A 382 11.11 35.50 41.81
N GLU A 383 10.71 35.22 43.06
CA GLU A 383 11.20 34.10 43.87
C GLU A 383 10.46 32.79 43.58
N TRP A 384 9.44 32.83 42.72
CA TRP A 384 8.59 31.71 42.35
C TRP A 384 8.77 31.32 40.89
N THR A 385 8.59 30.04 40.58
CA THR A 385 8.60 29.53 39.21
C THR A 385 7.17 29.26 38.74
N VAL A 386 6.75 29.85 37.62
CA VAL A 386 5.51 29.49 36.93
C VAL A 386 5.84 28.55 35.77
N ARG A 387 5.30 27.34 35.76
CA ARG A 387 5.60 26.32 34.74
C ARG A 387 4.35 25.58 34.27
N LEU A 388 4.38 25.09 33.04
CA LEU A 388 3.34 24.20 32.51
C LEU A 388 3.37 22.86 33.26
N ALA A 389 2.22 22.23 33.39
CA ALA A 389 2.11 20.86 33.86
C ALA A 389 2.86 19.90 32.93
N THR A 390 3.68 19.04 33.53
CA THR A 390 4.39 17.98 32.80
C THR A 390 3.54 16.71 32.74
N PRO A 391 3.85 15.74 31.85
CA PRO A 391 3.20 14.43 31.87
C PRO A 391 3.21 13.78 33.26
N ASP A 392 4.32 13.88 34.00
CA ASP A 392 4.44 13.32 35.36
C ASP A 392 3.51 14.00 36.37
N ASP A 393 3.22 15.30 36.19
CA ASP A 393 2.22 16.01 37.01
C ASP A 393 0.82 15.49 36.67
N LYS A 394 0.48 15.35 35.37
CA LYS A 394 -0.81 14.78 34.93
C LYS A 394 -1.02 13.35 35.46
N TRP A 395 0.01 12.52 35.46
CA TRP A 395 -0.05 11.16 36.04
C TRP A 395 -0.12 11.14 37.57
N ARG A 396 0.30 12.21 38.25
CA ARG A 396 0.13 12.35 39.70
C ARG A 396 -1.34 12.48 40.07
N GLU A 397 -2.11 13.24 39.29
CA GLU A 397 -3.57 13.37 39.44
C GLU A 397 -4.26 12.01 39.31
N VAL A 398 -3.91 11.25 38.26
CA VAL A 398 -4.43 9.88 38.06
C VAL A 398 -4.22 9.01 39.30
N ARG A 399 -3.03 9.07 39.92
CA ARG A 399 -2.75 8.32 41.16
C ARG A 399 -3.57 8.84 42.36
N GLY A 400 -3.84 10.14 42.41
CA GLY A 400 -4.73 10.77 43.39
C GLY A 400 -6.11 10.12 43.37
N TRP A 401 -6.76 10.12 42.21
CA TRP A 401 -8.09 9.54 42.02
C TRP A 401 -8.16 8.03 42.30
N TYR A 402 -7.06 7.29 42.12
CA TYR A 402 -7.01 5.89 42.54
C TYR A 402 -7.02 5.67 44.06
N SER A 403 -6.68 6.71 44.83
CA SER A 403 -6.71 6.72 46.29
C SER A 403 -8.07 7.11 46.86
N GLU A 404 -8.98 7.63 46.01
CA GLU A 404 -10.32 8.07 46.37
C GLU A 404 -11.37 6.99 46.06
N ASP A 405 -12.36 6.84 46.95
CA ASP A 405 -13.41 5.84 46.80
C ASP A 405 -14.45 6.33 45.77
N GLY A 406 -14.51 5.66 44.61
CA GLY A 406 -15.49 5.93 43.55
C GLY A 406 -14.88 6.46 42.25
N GLU A 407 -13.64 6.94 42.28
CA GLU A 407 -13.04 7.69 41.16
C GLU A 407 -12.18 6.85 40.22
N LYS A 408 -12.12 5.53 40.43
CA LYS A 408 -11.30 4.63 39.61
C LYS A 408 -11.71 4.59 38.15
N LYS A 409 -12.99 4.83 37.82
CA LYS A 409 -13.46 4.92 36.43
C LYS A 409 -12.77 6.12 35.76
N TYR A 410 -12.85 7.28 36.40
CA TYR A 410 -12.25 8.52 35.95
C TYR A 410 -10.72 8.44 35.83
N ALA A 411 -10.06 7.84 36.81
CA ALA A 411 -8.61 7.59 36.76
C ALA A 411 -8.18 6.79 35.52
N ARG A 412 -8.98 5.80 35.10
CA ARG A 412 -8.71 5.00 33.90
C ARG A 412 -8.94 5.81 32.63
N ASP A 413 -10.04 6.56 32.54
CA ASP A 413 -10.36 7.36 31.35
C ASP A 413 -9.29 8.43 31.11
N PHE A 414 -8.85 9.10 32.17
CA PHE A 414 -7.75 10.06 32.06
C PHE A 414 -6.43 9.38 31.71
N ALA A 415 -6.12 8.21 32.29
CA ALA A 415 -4.93 7.43 31.90
C ALA A 415 -4.94 7.05 30.41
N VAL A 416 -6.11 6.71 29.85
CA VAL A 416 -6.26 6.43 28.41
C VAL A 416 -5.99 7.69 27.58
N ARG A 417 -6.54 8.84 27.97
CA ARG A 417 -6.27 10.14 27.30
C ARG A 417 -4.77 10.46 27.29
N LEU A 418 -4.11 10.37 28.45
CA LEU A 418 -2.65 10.62 28.54
C LEU A 418 -1.84 9.68 27.67
N LEU A 419 -2.19 8.39 27.63
CA LEU A 419 -1.48 7.43 26.78
C LEU A 419 -1.68 7.73 25.28
N ARG A 420 -2.82 8.28 24.87
CA ARG A 420 -3.04 8.73 23.48
C ARG A 420 -2.35 10.06 23.15
N GLU A 421 -2.10 10.91 24.15
CA GLU A 421 -1.26 12.11 23.98
C GLU A 421 0.23 11.74 23.86
N GLU A 422 0.67 10.72 24.60
CA GLU A 422 2.07 10.29 24.64
C GLU A 422 2.45 9.35 23.48
N TYR A 423 1.49 8.62 22.91
CA TYR A 423 1.74 7.58 21.90
C TYR A 423 0.65 7.51 20.85
N ASP A 424 1.05 7.25 19.61
CA ASP A 424 0.14 6.86 18.53
C ASP A 424 -0.10 5.35 18.52
N PHE A 425 -1.36 4.95 18.63
CA PHE A 425 -1.77 3.55 18.58
C PHE A 425 -2.68 3.25 17.39
N ILE A 426 -2.52 2.06 16.82
CA ILE A 426 -3.41 1.51 15.80
C ILE A 426 -3.83 0.09 16.19
N THR A 427 -5.11 -0.21 16.04
CA THR A 427 -5.70 -1.53 16.30
C THR A 427 -6.20 -2.15 15.00
N VAL A 428 -5.76 -3.36 14.67
CA VAL A 428 -6.25 -4.05 13.47
C VAL A 428 -7.64 -4.64 13.74
N LYS A 429 -8.65 -4.25 12.93
CA LYS A 429 -10.08 -4.60 13.13
C LYS A 429 -10.35 -6.09 13.31
N ASP A 430 -9.71 -6.95 12.51
CA ASP A 430 -10.05 -8.39 12.47
C ASP A 430 -9.45 -9.21 13.61
N SER A 431 -8.38 -8.72 14.26
CA SER A 431 -7.68 -9.44 15.32
C SER A 431 -7.57 -8.69 16.64
N GLU A 432 -8.05 -7.44 16.69
CA GLU A 432 -7.89 -6.51 17.82
C GLU A 432 -6.43 -6.34 18.27
N GLN A 433 -5.48 -6.63 17.37
CA GLN A 433 -4.05 -6.53 17.69
C GLN A 433 -3.66 -5.06 17.64
N MET A 434 -3.17 -4.54 18.76
CA MET A 434 -2.72 -3.16 18.90
C MET A 434 -1.23 -3.01 18.60
N TYR A 435 -0.88 -1.92 17.93
CA TYR A 435 0.47 -1.52 17.53
C TYR A 435 0.75 -0.10 18.03
N SER A 436 2.01 0.18 18.37
CA SER A 436 2.50 1.52 18.75
C SER A 436 3.41 2.05 17.67
N TYR A 437 3.31 3.33 17.39
CA TYR A 437 4.23 4.02 16.51
C TYR A 437 5.57 4.28 17.23
N ASP A 438 6.68 4.06 16.53
CA ASP A 438 8.03 4.40 16.98
C ASP A 438 8.52 5.61 16.18
N ASP A 439 8.58 6.78 16.81
CA ASP A 439 8.99 8.05 16.17
C ASP A 439 10.42 8.03 15.64
N GLU A 440 11.32 7.27 16.28
CA GLU A 440 12.71 7.12 15.81
C GLU A 440 12.78 6.19 14.60
N LYS A 441 11.85 5.23 14.51
CA LYS A 441 11.81 4.26 13.43
C LYS A 441 10.91 4.60 12.26
N GLY A 442 9.90 5.43 12.44
CA GLY A 442 8.89 5.76 11.44
C GLY A 442 7.91 4.61 11.13
N VAL A 443 7.80 3.61 12.01
CA VAL A 443 6.99 2.40 11.78
C VAL A 443 6.17 2.03 13.01
N TYR A 444 5.08 1.29 12.77
CA TYR A 444 4.28 0.66 13.82
C TYR A 444 4.85 -0.71 14.21
N GLU A 445 5.13 -0.88 15.50
CA GLU A 445 5.61 -2.11 16.10
C GLU A 445 4.50 -2.86 16.86
N ASN A 446 4.61 -4.19 16.85
CA ASN A 446 3.66 -5.07 17.55
C ASN A 446 4.00 -5.17 19.05
N ASP A 447 4.17 -4.04 19.72
CA ASP A 447 4.62 -3.97 21.11
C ASP A 447 3.79 -3.02 21.99
N ALA A 448 2.67 -2.51 21.50
CA ALA A 448 1.79 -1.56 22.20
C ALA A 448 1.41 -2.03 23.61
N GLU A 449 1.03 -3.31 23.76
CA GLU A 449 0.72 -3.87 25.08
C GLU A 449 1.91 -3.78 26.05
N LYS A 450 3.13 -3.97 25.56
CA LYS A 450 4.35 -3.91 26.38
C LYS A 450 4.67 -2.46 26.75
N VAL A 451 4.58 -1.54 25.78
CA VAL A 451 4.78 -0.09 25.99
C VAL A 451 3.80 0.43 27.05
N VAL A 452 2.50 0.15 26.88
CA VAL A 452 1.45 0.55 27.83
C VAL A 452 1.67 -0.06 29.21
N LYS A 453 2.01 -1.36 29.30
CA LYS A 453 2.28 -2.02 30.59
C LYS A 453 3.43 -1.37 31.34
N GLN A 454 4.53 -1.07 30.65
CA GLN A 454 5.70 -0.44 31.23
C GLN A 454 5.38 0.99 31.69
N ARG A 455 4.68 1.76 30.85
CA ARG A 455 4.29 3.13 31.18
C ARG A 455 3.33 3.18 32.38
N LEU A 456 2.32 2.31 32.41
CA LEU A 456 1.40 2.21 33.54
C LEU A 456 2.08 1.73 34.83
N GLU A 457 3.07 0.83 34.75
CA GLU A 457 3.83 0.39 35.94
C GLU A 457 4.62 1.54 36.55
N GLU A 458 5.27 2.33 35.70
CA GLU A 458 6.01 3.53 36.10
C GLU A 458 5.08 4.60 36.71
N MET A 459 3.95 4.86 36.04
CA MET A 459 3.07 5.98 36.37
C MET A 459 2.05 5.67 37.46
N LEU A 460 1.48 4.46 37.55
CA LEU A 460 0.49 4.12 38.59
C LEU A 460 1.12 3.67 39.91
N GLN A 461 2.38 3.24 39.90
CA GLN A 461 3.15 2.86 41.09
C GLN A 461 2.38 1.87 42.01
N SER A 462 2.06 2.26 43.24
CA SER A 462 1.33 1.42 44.21
C SER A 462 -0.08 1.02 43.75
N HIS A 463 -0.67 1.76 42.80
CA HIS A 463 -1.98 1.47 42.23
C HIS A 463 -1.91 0.58 40.99
N TYR A 464 -0.71 0.28 40.49
CA TYR A 464 -0.54 -0.63 39.37
C TYR A 464 -1.07 -2.03 39.71
N SER A 465 -1.94 -2.55 38.85
CA SER A 465 -2.42 -3.92 38.97
C SER A 465 -2.75 -4.51 37.60
N LYS A 466 -2.77 -5.85 37.52
CA LYS A 466 -3.20 -6.57 36.31
C LYS A 466 -4.62 -6.24 35.87
N HIS A 467 -5.49 -5.84 36.80
CA HIS A 467 -6.85 -5.47 36.48
C HIS A 467 -6.87 -4.11 35.77
N GLU A 468 -6.19 -3.10 36.32
CA GLU A 468 -6.12 -1.76 35.73
C GLU A 468 -5.52 -1.77 34.34
N VAL A 469 -4.41 -2.51 34.15
CA VAL A 469 -3.80 -2.70 32.83
C VAL A 469 -4.78 -3.27 31.82
N ARG A 470 -5.61 -4.24 32.22
CA ARG A 470 -6.58 -4.85 31.30
C ARG A 470 -7.68 -3.87 30.92
N GLU A 471 -8.24 -3.15 31.88
CA GLU A 471 -9.30 -2.16 31.64
C GLU A 471 -8.81 -1.04 30.73
N ILE A 472 -7.60 -0.51 30.98
CA ILE A 472 -7.00 0.56 30.19
C ILE A 472 -6.65 0.07 28.77
N LEU A 473 -6.05 -1.13 28.63
CA LEU A 473 -5.76 -1.70 27.31
C LEU A 473 -7.03 -1.91 26.47
N ALA A 474 -8.11 -2.38 27.09
CA ALA A 474 -9.38 -2.57 26.39
C ALA A 474 -9.91 -1.23 25.82
N ARG A 475 -9.83 -0.15 26.60
CA ARG A 475 -10.23 1.20 26.18
C ARG A 475 -9.28 1.83 25.14
N LEU A 476 -7.99 1.50 25.19
CA LEU A 476 -7.04 1.95 24.16
C LEU A 476 -7.26 1.22 22.83
N SER A 477 -7.60 -0.07 22.88
CA SER A 477 -7.86 -0.84 21.66
C SER A 477 -9.11 -0.36 20.92
N SER A 478 -10.11 0.17 21.64
CA SER A 478 -11.31 0.78 21.07
C SER A 478 -11.04 2.20 20.58
N GLY A 479 -11.34 2.49 19.31
CA GLY A 479 -11.37 3.86 18.77
C GLY A 479 -10.30 4.22 17.74
N SER A 480 -9.30 3.37 17.49
CA SER A 480 -8.25 3.60 16.48
C SER A 480 -8.09 2.37 15.57
N TYR A 481 -9.16 2.06 14.84
CA TYR A 481 -9.25 0.84 14.03
C TYR A 481 -8.77 1.03 12.59
N ILE A 482 -7.98 0.08 12.09
CA ILE A 482 -7.56 -0.01 10.68
C ILE A 482 -7.86 -1.38 10.09
N ASP A 483 -8.21 -1.41 8.81
CA ASP A 483 -8.28 -2.66 8.07
C ASP A 483 -6.88 -3.22 7.78
N ARG A 484 -6.70 -4.54 7.95
CA ARG A 484 -5.40 -5.19 7.74
C ARG A 484 -4.81 -4.94 6.35
N GLY A 485 -5.67 -4.76 5.35
CA GLY A 485 -5.29 -4.44 3.98
C GLY A 485 -4.77 -3.01 3.82
N GLU A 486 -5.21 -2.08 4.65
CA GLU A 486 -4.78 -0.68 4.64
C GLU A 486 -3.53 -0.47 5.51
N PHE A 487 -3.29 -1.38 6.45
CA PHE A 487 -2.17 -1.26 7.39
C PHE A 487 -0.83 -1.74 6.82
N GLY A 488 0.02 -0.78 6.46
CA GLY A 488 1.34 -0.97 5.89
C GLY A 488 1.60 0.05 4.79
N GLN A 489 2.74 -0.09 4.11
CA GLN A 489 3.07 0.72 2.95
C GLN A 489 1.96 0.69 1.89
N SER A 490 1.60 1.88 1.40
CA SER A 490 0.73 2.11 0.24
C SER A 490 1.42 3.07 -0.73
N GLY A 491 1.17 2.93 -2.03
CA GLY A 491 1.77 3.79 -3.05
C GLY A 491 3.31 3.72 -3.13
N SER A 492 3.91 4.75 -3.72
CA SER A 492 5.36 4.94 -4.01
C SER A 492 6.24 5.12 -2.77
N GLN A 493 5.66 5.46 -1.62
CA GLN A 493 6.40 5.88 -0.44
C GLN A 493 7.01 4.69 0.31
N VAL A 494 8.27 4.82 0.73
CA VAL A 494 9.05 3.77 1.39
C VAL A 494 9.72 4.35 2.64
N CYS A 495 9.53 3.71 3.80
CA CYS A 495 10.25 4.09 5.01
C CYS A 495 11.72 3.65 4.94
N VAL A 496 12.64 4.62 4.92
CA VAL A 496 14.09 4.45 4.93
C VAL A 496 14.67 4.94 6.25
N ALA A 497 15.99 4.84 6.46
CA ALA A 497 16.56 5.09 7.78
C ALA A 497 16.49 6.55 8.26
N ASN A 498 16.41 7.49 7.33
CA ASN A 498 16.43 8.92 7.56
C ASN A 498 15.14 9.63 7.12
N GLY A 499 14.05 8.89 6.86
CA GLY A 499 12.76 9.49 6.48
C GLY A 499 11.87 8.58 5.64
N VAL A 500 10.93 9.20 4.93
CA VAL A 500 10.03 8.54 3.98
C VAL A 500 10.42 8.97 2.58
N LEU A 501 10.94 8.03 1.80
CA LEU A 501 11.36 8.23 0.42
C LEU A 501 10.21 7.94 -0.53
N ASP A 502 9.85 8.91 -1.37
CA ASP A 502 9.06 8.63 -2.57
C ASP A 502 9.98 8.13 -3.68
N ILE A 503 9.85 6.87 -4.08
CA ILE A 503 10.74 6.24 -5.07
C ILE A 503 10.41 6.64 -6.53
N GLU A 504 9.30 7.32 -6.78
CA GLU A 504 8.96 7.86 -8.09
C GLU A 504 9.58 9.24 -8.29
N THR A 505 9.55 10.10 -7.27
CA THR A 505 10.06 11.49 -7.33
C THR A 505 11.48 11.65 -6.80
N GLY A 506 11.91 10.79 -5.87
CA GLY A 506 13.16 10.92 -5.11
C GLY A 506 13.08 11.89 -3.93
N GLU A 507 11.87 12.36 -3.57
CA GLU A 507 11.68 13.28 -2.43
C GLU A 507 11.73 12.54 -1.09
N LEU A 508 12.39 13.15 -0.10
CA LEU A 508 12.50 12.64 1.26
C LEU A 508 11.67 13.51 2.21
N SER A 509 10.73 12.89 2.93
CA SER A 509 9.87 13.52 3.93
C SER A 509 10.15 13.02 5.34
N ASP A 510 9.72 13.77 6.36
CA ASP A 510 9.84 13.36 7.76
C ASP A 510 8.94 12.16 8.08
N PHE A 511 9.30 11.42 9.14
CA PHE A 511 8.47 10.35 9.67
C PHE A 511 7.13 10.89 10.19
N HIS A 512 6.05 10.15 9.96
CA HIS A 512 4.73 10.49 10.49
C HIS A 512 3.84 9.24 10.65
N PRO A 513 3.05 9.12 11.73
CA PRO A 513 2.17 7.96 11.98
C PRO A 513 1.19 7.69 10.82
N ASN A 514 0.65 8.73 10.18
CA ASN A 514 -0.30 8.59 9.06
C ASN A 514 0.19 7.77 7.85
N TYR A 515 1.50 7.52 7.71
CA TYR A 515 2.01 6.63 6.66
C TYR A 515 1.73 5.15 6.91
N ASN A 516 1.39 4.77 8.14
CA ASN A 516 0.98 3.40 8.52
C ASN A 516 2.04 2.32 8.22
N PHE A 517 3.32 2.69 8.10
CA PHE A 517 4.37 1.73 7.76
C PHE A 517 4.54 0.65 8.84
N ARG A 518 4.79 -0.58 8.37
CA ARG A 518 5.08 -1.75 9.20
C ARG A 518 6.48 -2.32 9.01
N SER A 519 7.20 -1.75 8.06
CA SER A 519 8.50 -2.21 7.60
C SER A 519 9.31 -0.99 7.22
N ARG A 520 10.60 -1.06 7.50
CA ARG A 520 11.58 -0.02 7.20
C ARG A 520 12.80 -0.67 6.56
N LEU A 521 13.44 0.03 5.63
CA LEU A 521 14.80 -0.27 5.22
C LEU A 521 15.79 0.34 6.23
N PRO A 522 16.78 -0.41 6.73
CA PRO A 522 17.78 0.10 7.67
C PRO A 522 18.84 1.01 7.01
N VAL A 523 18.62 1.45 5.77
CA VAL A 523 19.57 2.19 4.94
C VAL A 523 19.14 3.65 4.79
N GLU A 524 20.07 4.59 4.93
CA GLU A 524 19.82 6.01 4.67
C GLU A 524 19.74 6.27 3.16
N TYR A 525 18.78 7.08 2.74
CA TYR A 525 18.72 7.58 1.37
C TYR A 525 19.63 8.81 1.22
N ASP A 526 20.58 8.71 0.31
CA ASP A 526 21.42 9.81 -0.17
C ASP A 526 21.33 9.86 -1.70
N PRO A 527 20.74 10.91 -2.31
CA PRO A 527 20.54 10.99 -3.76
C PRO A 527 21.85 10.99 -4.55
N ASP A 528 22.99 11.32 -3.94
CA ASP A 528 24.31 11.37 -4.59
C ASP A 528 25.13 10.08 -4.39
N ALA A 529 24.63 9.11 -3.61
CA ALA A 529 25.34 7.88 -3.33
C ALA A 529 25.44 6.94 -4.56
N ASP A 530 26.56 6.23 -4.68
CA ASP A 530 26.83 5.23 -5.71
C ASP A 530 27.34 3.92 -5.09
N CYS A 531 27.18 2.81 -5.79
CA CYS A 531 27.58 1.47 -5.35
C CYS A 531 28.57 0.79 -6.32
N PRO A 532 29.76 1.39 -6.55
CA PRO A 532 30.70 0.91 -7.56
C PRO A 532 31.22 -0.50 -7.28
N GLN A 533 31.41 -0.89 -6.02
CA GLN A 533 31.88 -2.25 -5.70
C GLN A 533 30.77 -3.27 -5.93
N PHE A 534 29.52 -2.95 -5.58
CA PHE A 534 28.38 -3.82 -5.86
C PHE A 534 28.17 -4.01 -7.37
N LYS A 535 28.23 -2.92 -8.15
CA LYS A 535 28.14 -2.98 -9.63
C LYS A 535 29.25 -3.84 -10.23
N SER A 536 30.50 -3.62 -9.82
CA SER A 536 31.64 -4.42 -10.27
C SER A 536 31.52 -5.89 -9.90
N PHE A 537 30.99 -6.20 -8.71
CA PHE A 537 30.72 -7.58 -8.30
C PHE A 537 29.69 -8.24 -9.22
N LEU A 538 28.58 -7.56 -9.53
CA LEU A 538 27.55 -8.09 -10.43
C LEU A 538 28.08 -8.36 -11.83
N GLU A 539 28.89 -7.46 -12.39
CA GLU A 539 29.55 -7.64 -13.70
C GLU A 539 30.51 -8.85 -13.72
N GLU A 540 31.06 -9.22 -12.57
CA GLU A 540 31.96 -10.38 -12.45
C GLU A 540 31.19 -11.71 -12.42
N VAL A 541 30.07 -11.77 -11.68
CA VAL A 541 29.40 -13.04 -11.36
C VAL A 541 28.11 -13.29 -12.15
N CYS A 542 27.52 -12.26 -12.74
CA CYS A 542 26.24 -12.32 -13.43
C CYS A 542 26.40 -12.00 -14.92
N PRO A 543 25.70 -12.70 -15.84
CA PRO A 543 25.68 -12.30 -17.24
C PRO A 543 25.17 -10.86 -17.41
N ASP A 544 25.89 -10.03 -18.18
CA ASP A 544 25.58 -8.60 -18.39
C ASP A 544 24.12 -8.34 -18.79
N ASP A 545 23.53 -9.23 -19.60
CA ASP A 545 22.15 -9.09 -20.07
C ASP A 545 21.09 -9.31 -18.97
N LYS A 546 21.49 -9.88 -17.82
CA LYS A 546 20.61 -10.16 -16.68
C LYS A 546 20.71 -9.14 -15.55
N ILE A 547 21.76 -8.32 -15.51
CA ILE A 547 21.93 -7.29 -14.48
C ILE A 547 20.74 -6.31 -14.44
N PRO A 548 20.21 -5.79 -15.57
CA PRO A 548 19.05 -4.90 -15.54
C PRO A 548 17.79 -5.56 -14.93
N MET A 549 17.60 -6.86 -15.15
CA MET A 549 16.48 -7.62 -14.58
C MET A 549 16.63 -7.77 -13.07
N LEU A 550 17.85 -8.03 -12.57
CA LEU A 550 18.13 -8.07 -11.14
C LEU A 550 17.85 -6.71 -10.51
N GLN A 551 18.30 -5.62 -11.13
CA GLN A 551 18.04 -4.25 -10.68
C GLN A 551 16.54 -3.96 -10.58
N GLU A 552 15.79 -4.29 -11.62
CA GLU A 552 14.34 -4.12 -11.66
C GLU A 552 13.64 -4.97 -10.60
N PHE A 553 14.09 -6.21 -10.34
CA PHE A 553 13.47 -7.05 -9.33
C PHE A 553 13.76 -6.56 -7.91
N VAL A 554 14.98 -6.09 -7.64
CA VAL A 554 15.32 -5.47 -6.33
C VAL A 554 14.51 -4.19 -6.15
N GLY A 555 14.36 -3.36 -7.19
CA GLY A 555 13.46 -2.21 -7.18
C GLY A 555 11.99 -2.58 -6.95
N TYR A 556 11.50 -3.64 -7.60
CA TYR A 556 10.15 -4.15 -7.43
C TYR A 556 9.85 -4.60 -5.99
N CYS A 557 10.86 -5.03 -5.24
CA CYS A 557 10.71 -5.32 -3.80
C CYS A 557 10.38 -4.08 -2.98
N LEU A 558 10.78 -2.87 -3.40
CA LEU A 558 10.49 -1.62 -2.68
C LEU A 558 8.99 -1.25 -2.73
N GLN A 559 8.23 -1.81 -3.67
CA GLN A 559 6.79 -1.58 -3.79
C GLN A 559 5.97 -2.71 -3.16
N PRO A 560 4.82 -2.43 -2.49
CA PRO A 560 3.88 -3.47 -2.05
C PRO A 560 3.10 -4.13 -3.20
N ARG A 561 2.93 -3.46 -4.34
CA ARG A 561 2.13 -3.98 -5.47
C ARG A 561 2.67 -5.33 -5.98
N MET A 562 1.76 -6.22 -6.39
CA MET A 562 2.08 -7.60 -6.83
C MET A 562 1.78 -7.85 -8.32
N HIS A 563 1.63 -6.77 -9.11
CA HIS A 563 1.01 -6.81 -10.44
C HIS A 563 1.84 -7.55 -11.51
N HIS A 564 3.17 -7.62 -11.39
CA HIS A 564 4.00 -8.41 -12.32
C HIS A 564 3.95 -9.92 -12.05
N LYS A 565 3.55 -10.32 -10.84
CA LYS A 565 3.37 -11.72 -10.44
C LYS A 565 4.62 -12.59 -10.63
N LYS A 566 5.78 -12.11 -10.15
CA LYS A 566 7.10 -12.75 -10.30
C LYS A 566 7.79 -13.08 -8.98
N ALA A 567 8.66 -14.08 -9.02
CA ALA A 567 9.65 -14.47 -8.02
C ALA A 567 11.02 -14.65 -8.69
N LEU A 568 12.10 -14.33 -7.98
CA LEU A 568 13.47 -14.45 -8.47
C LEU A 568 14.06 -15.81 -8.06
N LEU A 569 14.65 -16.53 -9.00
CA LEU A 569 15.44 -17.74 -8.74
C LEU A 569 16.85 -17.58 -9.29
N LEU A 570 17.83 -17.67 -8.39
CA LEU A 570 19.25 -17.70 -8.72
C LEU A 570 19.72 -19.15 -8.80
N LEU A 571 20.23 -19.57 -9.95
CA LEU A 571 20.75 -20.92 -10.19
C LEU A 571 22.25 -20.86 -10.48
N GLY A 572 23.01 -21.84 -10.02
CA GLY A 572 24.45 -21.90 -10.31
C GLY A 572 25.18 -22.84 -9.38
N PRO A 573 26.47 -23.13 -9.62
CA PRO A 573 27.26 -23.99 -8.75
C PRO A 573 27.54 -23.34 -7.38
N THR A 574 28.13 -24.10 -6.47
CA THR A 574 28.58 -23.56 -5.17
C THR A 574 29.67 -22.50 -5.39
N ASP A 575 29.77 -21.52 -4.49
CA ASP A 575 30.76 -20.43 -4.56
C ASP A 575 30.71 -19.57 -5.85
N ALA A 576 29.53 -19.45 -6.47
CA ALA A 576 29.30 -18.63 -7.65
C ALA A 576 28.89 -17.18 -7.35
N GLY A 577 28.96 -16.72 -6.10
CA GLY A 577 28.54 -15.36 -5.70
C GLY A 577 27.05 -15.19 -5.37
N LYS A 578 26.20 -16.22 -5.57
CA LYS A 578 24.75 -16.15 -5.28
C LYS A 578 24.44 -15.69 -3.84
N SER A 579 25.10 -16.31 -2.85
CA SER A 579 24.88 -15.97 -1.44
C SER A 579 25.32 -14.55 -1.11
N VAL A 580 26.42 -14.06 -1.69
CA VAL A 580 26.90 -12.68 -1.49
C VAL A 580 25.87 -11.67 -2.00
N PHE A 581 25.27 -11.92 -3.16
CA PHE A 581 24.17 -11.07 -3.66
C PHE A 581 22.98 -11.07 -2.68
N LEU A 582 22.58 -12.24 -2.18
CA LEU A 582 21.48 -12.33 -1.22
C LEU A 582 21.80 -11.68 0.13
N ASP A 583 23.05 -11.75 0.60
CA ASP A 583 23.50 -11.06 1.81
C ASP A 583 23.36 -9.54 1.68
N VAL A 584 23.70 -8.97 0.50
CA VAL A 584 23.51 -7.53 0.23
C VAL A 584 22.04 -7.14 0.27
N LEU A 585 21.16 -7.98 -0.29
CA LEU A 585 19.71 -7.75 -0.26
C LEU A 585 19.14 -7.87 1.16
N GLU A 586 19.59 -8.83 1.96
CA GLU A 586 19.22 -8.96 3.38
C GLU A 586 19.68 -7.73 4.19
N ALA A 587 20.86 -7.19 3.90
CA ALA A 587 21.35 -5.95 4.51
C ALA A 587 20.55 -4.72 4.05
N LEU A 588 20.18 -4.64 2.77
CA LEU A 588 19.37 -3.55 2.20
C LEU A 588 17.97 -3.51 2.81
N PHE A 589 17.28 -4.64 2.87
CA PHE A 589 15.89 -4.69 3.38
C PHE A 589 15.82 -4.83 4.90
N GLY A 590 16.87 -5.33 5.54
CA GLY A 590 16.93 -5.56 6.99
C GLY A 590 16.24 -6.84 7.44
N THR A 591 16.68 -7.38 8.58
CA THR A 591 16.17 -8.63 9.16
C THR A 591 14.74 -8.51 9.66
N GLU A 592 14.34 -7.33 10.14
CA GLU A 592 12.99 -7.07 10.65
C GLU A 592 11.94 -7.02 9.53
N SER A 593 12.34 -6.69 8.31
CA SER A 593 11.44 -6.59 7.14
C SER A 593 11.52 -7.81 6.21
N THR A 594 12.32 -8.82 6.55
CA THR A 594 12.52 -10.03 5.73
C THR A 594 12.18 -11.33 6.46
N THR A 595 12.08 -12.42 5.71
CA THR A 595 11.94 -13.81 6.20
C THR A 595 12.68 -14.78 5.27
N SER A 596 12.85 -16.06 5.66
CA SER A 596 13.69 -17.04 4.94
C SER A 596 13.05 -18.42 4.79
N HIS A 597 11.77 -18.44 4.40
CA HIS A 597 11.07 -19.69 4.08
C HIS A 597 11.47 -20.22 2.70
N SER A 598 11.62 -21.54 2.60
CA SER A 598 11.78 -22.20 1.30
C SER A 598 10.46 -22.22 0.53
N VAL A 599 10.54 -22.25 -0.80
CA VAL A 599 9.35 -22.34 -1.65
C VAL A 599 8.55 -23.61 -1.36
N GLN A 600 9.22 -24.71 -0.99
CA GLN A 600 8.57 -25.96 -0.63
C GLN A 600 7.84 -25.84 0.70
N TYR A 601 8.41 -25.12 1.68
CA TYR A 601 7.74 -24.88 2.95
C TYR A 601 6.45 -24.10 2.73
N LEU A 602 6.51 -23.03 1.94
CA LEU A 602 5.36 -22.19 1.59
C LEU A 602 4.31 -22.93 0.73
N ALA A 603 4.73 -23.80 -0.18
CA ALA A 603 3.83 -24.54 -1.06
C ALA A 603 3.19 -25.75 -0.37
N ASN A 604 3.90 -26.42 0.52
CA ASN A 604 3.49 -27.74 1.04
C ASN A 604 2.93 -27.69 2.47
N ASN A 605 3.07 -26.55 3.19
CA ASN A 605 2.56 -26.38 4.55
C ASN A 605 1.53 -25.25 4.63
N ARG A 606 0.85 -25.16 5.78
CA ARG A 606 -0.26 -24.22 6.05
C ARG A 606 0.08 -23.06 7.00
N TRP A 607 1.32 -23.02 7.49
CA TRP A 607 1.76 -22.10 8.55
C TRP A 607 2.75 -21.03 8.05
N GLY A 608 3.36 -21.24 6.88
CA GLY A 608 4.43 -20.34 6.41
C GLY A 608 3.93 -18.99 5.93
N GLU A 609 2.64 -18.88 5.62
CA GLU A 609 2.01 -17.65 5.14
C GLU A 609 1.89 -16.59 6.25
N ALA A 610 1.70 -17.01 7.50
CA ALA A 610 1.54 -16.08 8.61
C ALA A 610 2.79 -15.22 8.86
N ASP A 611 3.96 -15.76 8.57
CA ASP A 611 5.26 -15.10 8.74
C ASP A 611 5.58 -14.12 7.59
N LEU A 612 4.77 -14.11 6.52
CA LEU A 612 4.88 -13.14 5.41
C LEU A 612 4.18 -11.81 5.72
N VAL A 613 3.36 -11.76 6.76
CA VAL A 613 2.58 -10.56 7.11
C VAL A 613 3.51 -9.40 7.48
N GLY A 614 3.39 -8.30 6.74
CA GLY A 614 4.23 -7.11 6.96
C GLY A 614 5.70 -7.33 6.61
N LYS A 615 6.03 -8.27 5.71
CA LYS A 615 7.39 -8.49 5.22
C LYS A 615 7.53 -8.03 3.77
N ILE A 616 8.63 -7.33 3.48
CA ILE A 616 9.01 -6.82 2.15
C ILE A 616 9.44 -7.97 1.25
N ALA A 617 10.37 -8.81 1.74
CA ALA A 617 10.94 -9.90 0.95
C ALA A 617 11.11 -11.20 1.75
N ASN A 618 10.99 -12.33 1.05
CA ASN A 618 11.35 -13.66 1.53
C ASN A 618 12.59 -14.12 0.79
N ILE A 619 13.74 -14.13 1.47
CA ILE A 619 15.06 -14.40 0.91
C ILE A 619 15.58 -15.73 1.43
N ARG A 620 15.81 -16.67 0.52
CA ARG A 620 16.31 -18.00 0.86
C ARG A 620 17.59 -18.32 0.12
N HIS A 621 18.68 -18.47 0.87
CA HIS A 621 20.02 -18.73 0.36
C HIS A 621 20.21 -20.06 -0.36
N ASP A 622 19.52 -21.09 0.11
CA ASP A 622 19.63 -22.42 -0.50
C ASP A 622 18.30 -23.18 -0.40
N LEU A 623 17.83 -23.62 -1.57
CA LEU A 623 16.72 -24.54 -1.72
C LEU A 623 17.22 -25.97 -1.81
N ASP A 624 16.60 -26.85 -1.05
CA ASP A 624 16.78 -28.29 -1.24
C ASP A 624 16.07 -28.78 -2.51
N SER A 625 16.40 -30.01 -2.94
CA SER A 625 15.84 -30.61 -4.15
C SER A 625 14.45 -31.23 -3.96
N SER A 626 13.81 -31.07 -2.80
CA SER A 626 12.49 -31.66 -2.53
C SER A 626 11.41 -31.06 -3.42
N ALA A 627 10.30 -31.79 -3.54
CA ALA A 627 9.28 -31.45 -4.51
C ALA A 627 8.40 -30.29 -4.05
N ILE A 628 8.16 -29.36 -4.97
CA ILE A 628 7.01 -28.44 -4.90
C ILE A 628 5.76 -29.25 -5.25
N GLU A 629 4.87 -29.43 -4.27
CA GLU A 629 3.66 -30.23 -4.46
C GLU A 629 2.47 -29.38 -4.91
N ASN A 630 2.41 -28.12 -4.48
CA ASN A 630 1.33 -27.19 -4.79
C ASN A 630 1.82 -25.97 -5.58
N ALA A 631 1.88 -26.11 -6.91
CA ALA A 631 2.18 -25.00 -7.81
C ALA A 631 1.10 -23.89 -7.79
N GLY A 632 -0.14 -24.21 -7.39
CA GLY A 632 -1.22 -23.23 -7.24
C GLY A 632 -0.89 -22.20 -6.17
N LYS A 633 -0.39 -22.66 -5.02
CA LYS A 633 -0.01 -21.80 -3.89
C LYS A 633 1.05 -20.77 -4.26
N ILE A 634 2.05 -21.16 -5.06
CA ILE A 634 3.07 -20.23 -5.55
C ILE A 634 2.43 -19.16 -6.45
N LYS A 635 1.46 -19.56 -7.29
CA LYS A 635 0.75 -18.61 -8.16
C LYS A 635 -0.09 -17.62 -7.36
N GLU A 636 -0.69 -18.03 -6.25
CA GLU A 636 -1.43 -17.17 -5.31
C GLU A 636 -0.49 -16.19 -4.60
N LEU A 637 0.59 -16.71 -3.99
CA LEU A 637 1.56 -15.89 -3.24
C LEU A 637 2.25 -14.85 -4.12
N THR A 638 2.69 -15.24 -5.32
CA THR A 638 3.31 -14.31 -6.27
C THR A 638 2.31 -13.32 -6.87
N ALA A 639 1.02 -13.65 -6.95
CA ALA A 639 0.01 -12.74 -7.46
C ALA A 639 -0.50 -11.73 -6.43
N GLY A 640 -0.22 -11.93 -5.14
CA GLY A 640 -0.83 -11.14 -4.08
C GLY A 640 -2.29 -11.50 -3.80
N ASP A 641 -2.72 -12.70 -4.20
CA ASP A 641 -4.10 -13.15 -3.97
C ASP A 641 -4.37 -13.27 -2.46
N ARG A 642 -5.60 -12.99 -2.02
CA ARG A 642 -5.99 -13.11 -0.62
C ARG A 642 -5.83 -14.57 -0.16
N VAL A 643 -4.95 -14.81 0.82
CA VAL A 643 -4.67 -16.15 1.37
C VAL A 643 -5.13 -16.25 2.82
N ARG A 644 -5.48 -17.47 3.22
CA ARG A 644 -5.69 -17.83 4.63
C ARG A 644 -4.33 -18.13 5.28
N ALA A 645 -4.08 -17.53 6.44
CA ALA A 645 -2.93 -17.78 7.28
C ALA A 645 -3.34 -18.40 8.61
N GLU A 646 -2.48 -19.28 9.15
CA GLU A 646 -2.69 -19.93 10.44
C GLU A 646 -1.45 -19.75 11.32
N ARG A 647 -1.60 -19.12 12.49
CA ARG A 647 -0.61 -19.15 13.56
C ARG A 647 -0.92 -20.28 14.53
N LYS A 648 0.12 -20.81 15.17
CA LYS A 648 -0.05 -21.97 16.07
C LYS A 648 -0.75 -21.52 17.35
N HIS A 649 -1.91 -22.12 17.65
CA HIS A 649 -2.74 -21.80 18.82
C HIS A 649 -3.49 -20.46 18.74
N GLU A 650 -3.62 -19.88 17.55
CA GLU A 650 -4.38 -18.66 17.29
C GLU A 650 -5.45 -18.94 16.22
N ASP A 651 -6.45 -18.06 16.14
CA ASP A 651 -7.47 -18.15 15.11
C ASP A 651 -6.89 -17.82 13.72
N PRO A 652 -7.37 -18.50 12.66
CA PRO A 652 -6.94 -18.23 11.30
C PRO A 652 -7.43 -16.84 10.86
N PHE A 653 -6.61 -16.14 10.07
CA PHE A 653 -6.96 -14.85 9.49
C PHE A 653 -6.66 -14.84 7.99
N PHE A 654 -7.15 -13.82 7.29
CA PHE A 654 -6.91 -13.65 5.86
C PHE A 654 -6.11 -12.38 5.62
N PHE A 655 -5.20 -12.41 4.65
CA PHE A 655 -4.46 -11.22 4.23
C PHE A 655 -4.03 -11.33 2.77
N GLN A 656 -3.66 -10.20 2.17
CA GLN A 656 -3.03 -10.18 0.86
C GLN A 656 -1.51 -10.12 1.02
N PRO A 657 -0.75 -11.10 0.51
CA PRO A 657 0.69 -11.11 0.62
C PRO A 657 1.29 -10.02 -0.29
N ARG A 658 2.15 -9.20 0.29
CA ARG A 658 2.92 -8.15 -0.41
C ARG A 658 4.38 -8.53 -0.61
N THR A 659 4.79 -9.68 -0.05
CA THR A 659 6.18 -10.12 0.03
C THR A 659 6.70 -10.62 -1.31
N LYS A 660 7.88 -10.14 -1.72
CA LYS A 660 8.56 -10.59 -2.93
C LYS A 660 9.44 -11.78 -2.60
N HIS A 661 9.44 -12.79 -3.46
CA HIS A 661 10.15 -14.03 -3.17
C HIS A 661 11.46 -14.14 -3.96
N ILE A 662 12.56 -14.36 -3.25
CA ILE A 662 13.91 -14.50 -3.79
C ILE A 662 14.51 -15.80 -3.27
N PHE A 663 14.94 -16.65 -4.19
CA PHE A 663 15.51 -17.95 -3.85
C PHE A 663 16.83 -18.15 -4.59
N SER A 664 17.75 -18.87 -3.94
CA SER A 664 18.95 -19.41 -4.57
C SER A 664 18.94 -20.94 -4.44
N ALA A 665 19.46 -21.62 -5.45
CA ALA A 665 19.63 -23.07 -5.45
C ALA A 665 20.80 -23.51 -6.32
N ASN A 666 21.51 -24.56 -5.91
CA ASN A 666 22.44 -25.25 -6.79
C ASN A 666 21.72 -26.18 -7.77
N GLN A 667 20.71 -26.88 -7.25
CA GLN A 667 19.77 -27.65 -8.04
C GLN A 667 18.37 -27.12 -7.77
N PRO A 668 17.60 -26.79 -8.82
CA PRO A 668 16.24 -26.38 -8.62
C PRO A 668 15.40 -27.50 -7.97
N PRO A 669 14.35 -27.15 -7.23
CA PRO A 669 13.47 -28.14 -6.61
C PRO A 669 12.78 -29.03 -7.63
N ALA A 670 12.55 -30.29 -7.23
CA ALA A 670 11.67 -31.19 -7.97
C ALA A 670 10.23 -30.65 -8.00
N ARG A 671 9.37 -31.21 -8.85
CA ARG A 671 7.98 -30.75 -9.00
C ARG A 671 7.04 -31.89 -9.35
N THR A 672 5.82 -31.87 -8.81
CA THR A 672 4.80 -32.91 -9.06
C THR A 672 3.75 -32.51 -10.11
N LYS A 673 3.41 -31.22 -10.19
CA LYS A 673 2.47 -30.64 -11.16
C LYS A 673 2.98 -29.29 -11.65
N GLU A 674 2.98 -29.09 -12.96
CA GLU A 674 3.47 -27.88 -13.62
C GLU A 674 2.55 -27.49 -14.78
N ASP A 675 2.34 -26.20 -14.95
CA ASP A 675 1.65 -25.60 -16.10
C ASP A 675 2.43 -24.37 -16.60
N SER A 676 1.97 -23.75 -17.68
CA SER A 676 2.59 -22.51 -18.19
C SER A 676 2.57 -21.39 -17.15
N GLY A 677 1.52 -21.32 -16.32
CA GLY A 677 1.36 -20.32 -15.27
C GLY A 677 2.45 -20.41 -14.20
N PHE A 678 2.80 -21.62 -13.76
CA PHE A 678 3.92 -21.86 -12.83
C PHE A 678 5.24 -21.36 -13.41
N TRP A 679 5.54 -21.72 -14.66
CA TRP A 679 6.77 -21.30 -15.31
C TRP A 679 6.86 -19.80 -15.57
N ASN A 680 5.71 -19.13 -15.70
CA ASN A 680 5.64 -17.69 -15.86
C ASN A 680 5.89 -16.92 -14.56
N ARG A 681 5.92 -17.57 -13.39
CA ARG A 681 6.21 -16.88 -12.12
C ARG A 681 7.69 -16.58 -11.91
N TRP A 682 8.58 -17.18 -12.68
CA TRP A 682 10.01 -17.16 -12.38
C TRP A 682 10.78 -16.17 -13.25
N LEU A 683 11.58 -15.32 -12.61
CA LEU A 683 12.75 -14.69 -13.22
C LEU A 683 13.95 -15.54 -12.83
N THR A 684 14.42 -16.39 -13.76
CA THR A 684 15.57 -17.26 -13.49
C THR A 684 16.84 -16.60 -13.98
N VAL A 685 17.81 -16.41 -13.10
CA VAL A 685 19.14 -15.89 -13.42
C VAL A 685 20.19 -16.95 -13.07
N VAL A 686 21.07 -17.23 -14.02
CA VAL A 686 22.12 -18.24 -13.86
C VAL A 686 23.45 -17.55 -13.57
N PHE A 687 24.08 -17.92 -12.46
CA PHE A 687 25.44 -17.59 -12.07
C PHE A 687 26.30 -18.78 -12.52
N PRO A 688 27.03 -18.67 -13.63
CA PRO A 688 27.47 -19.85 -14.38
C PRO A 688 28.72 -20.53 -13.79
N GLU A 689 29.60 -19.77 -13.15
CA GLU A 689 30.95 -20.21 -12.82
C GLU A 689 31.20 -20.20 -11.31
N THR A 690 31.94 -21.20 -10.83
CA THR A 690 32.46 -21.26 -9.47
C THR A 690 33.68 -20.34 -9.36
N ILE A 691 33.68 -19.42 -8.39
CA ILE A 691 34.82 -18.52 -8.15
C ILE A 691 35.94 -19.32 -7.45
N PRO A 692 37.16 -19.41 -8.02
CA PRO A 692 38.28 -20.11 -7.41
C PRO A 692 38.61 -19.60 -6.01
N ARG A 693 38.96 -20.51 -5.09
CA ARG A 693 39.19 -20.17 -3.67
C ARG A 693 40.26 -19.10 -3.44
N ASP A 694 41.26 -19.04 -4.31
CA ASP A 694 42.34 -18.04 -4.27
C ASP A 694 41.94 -16.67 -4.82
N GLU A 695 40.87 -16.60 -5.62
CA GLU A 695 40.26 -15.36 -6.12
C GLU A 695 39.17 -14.84 -5.16
N GLN A 696 38.61 -15.70 -4.30
CA GLN A 696 37.58 -15.32 -3.32
C GLN A 696 38.10 -14.30 -2.29
N ASN A 697 37.41 -13.17 -2.18
CA ASN A 697 37.62 -12.20 -1.11
C ASN A 697 36.71 -12.52 0.10
N PRO A 698 37.26 -12.97 1.25
CA PRO A 698 36.46 -13.38 2.41
C PRO A 698 35.74 -12.22 3.11
N ARG A 699 36.09 -10.97 2.80
CA ARG A 699 35.42 -9.76 3.32
C ARG A 699 34.63 -9.03 2.24
N LEU A 700 34.25 -9.71 1.17
CA LEU A 700 33.49 -9.09 0.09
C LEU A 700 32.15 -8.58 0.60
N THR A 701 31.37 -9.43 1.30
CA THR A 701 30.08 -9.03 1.88
C THR A 701 30.22 -7.78 2.76
N GLU A 702 31.19 -7.75 3.70
CA GLU A 702 31.44 -6.58 4.56
C GLU A 702 31.68 -5.27 3.77
N LYS A 703 32.31 -5.35 2.60
CA LYS A 703 32.54 -4.19 1.74
C LYS A 703 31.28 -3.76 0.99
N LEU A 704 30.51 -4.73 0.50
CA LEU A 704 29.29 -4.49 -0.26
C LEU A 704 28.11 -4.05 0.63
N THR A 705 28.20 -4.31 1.93
CA THR A 705 27.20 -3.91 2.94
C THR A 705 27.68 -2.74 3.82
N SER A 706 28.65 -1.93 3.37
CA SER A 706 28.96 -0.68 4.05
C SER A 706 27.80 0.31 3.90
N GLU A 707 27.67 1.27 4.81
CA GLU A 707 26.61 2.30 4.76
C GLU A 707 26.61 3.05 3.41
N GLU A 708 27.80 3.48 2.95
CA GLU A 708 27.97 4.18 1.66
C GLU A 708 27.54 3.31 0.46
N GLU A 709 27.95 2.04 0.40
CA GLU A 709 27.56 1.15 -0.70
C GLU A 709 26.07 0.83 -0.64
N LEU A 710 25.48 0.59 0.54
CA LEU A 710 24.05 0.29 0.67
C LEU A 710 23.17 1.47 0.26
N ALA A 711 23.55 2.71 0.58
CA ALA A 711 22.86 3.90 0.07
C ALA A 711 22.87 3.94 -1.47
N GLY A 712 24.02 3.61 -2.08
CA GLY A 712 24.14 3.47 -3.53
C GLY A 712 23.34 2.29 -4.10
N VAL A 713 23.22 1.17 -3.36
CA VAL A 713 22.40 0.01 -3.75
C VAL A 713 20.92 0.36 -3.70
N LEU A 714 20.49 1.18 -2.73
CA LEU A 714 19.13 1.72 -2.67
C LEU A 714 18.85 2.58 -3.91
N ASN A 715 19.74 3.50 -4.28
CA ASN A 715 19.61 4.30 -5.51
C ASN A 715 19.52 3.41 -6.75
N TRP A 716 20.39 2.40 -6.83
CA TRP A 716 20.38 1.42 -7.90
C TRP A 716 19.04 0.66 -7.96
N ALA A 717 18.45 0.30 -6.82
CA ALA A 717 17.14 -0.35 -6.77
C ALA A 717 16.01 0.61 -7.21
N VAL A 718 16.03 1.87 -6.78
CA VAL A 718 15.06 2.91 -7.18
C VAL A 718 15.10 3.12 -8.70
N GLU A 719 16.29 3.27 -9.29
CA GLU A 719 16.44 3.35 -10.75
C GLU A 719 15.87 2.12 -11.48
N GLY A 720 16.06 0.93 -10.88
CA GLY A 720 15.48 -0.32 -11.36
C GLY A 720 13.97 -0.30 -11.37
N TYR A 721 13.37 0.13 -10.27
CA TYR A 721 11.92 0.26 -10.13
C TYR A 721 11.36 1.24 -11.16
N GLN A 722 11.92 2.45 -11.26
CA GLN A 722 11.47 3.47 -12.21
C GLN A 722 11.57 3.00 -13.66
N ARG A 723 12.62 2.24 -14.01
CA ARG A 723 12.75 1.64 -15.35
C ARG A 723 11.69 0.56 -15.57
N LEU A 724 11.44 -0.30 -14.58
CA LEU A 724 10.44 -1.35 -14.65
C LEU A 724 9.04 -0.77 -14.88
N GLU A 725 8.63 0.23 -14.09
CA GLU A 725 7.32 0.87 -14.21
C GLU A 725 7.17 1.54 -15.58
N ARG A 726 8.19 2.26 -16.04
CA ARG A 726 8.17 2.93 -17.36
C ARG A 726 7.99 1.95 -18.52
N GLN A 727 8.55 0.75 -18.43
CA GLN A 727 8.51 -0.23 -19.53
C GLN A 727 7.43 -1.32 -19.36
N GLY A 728 6.86 -1.46 -18.16
CA GLY A 728 5.76 -2.37 -17.81
C GLY A 728 6.12 -3.87 -17.75
N GLN A 729 7.37 -4.26 -17.99
CA GLN A 729 7.83 -5.65 -17.98
C GLN A 729 9.31 -5.76 -17.60
N PHE A 730 9.78 -6.93 -17.16
CA PHE A 730 11.19 -7.12 -16.83
C PHE A 730 12.07 -7.19 -18.09
N THR A 731 13.22 -6.52 -18.06
CA THR A 731 14.25 -6.60 -19.08
C THR A 731 14.73 -8.05 -19.23
N ASN A 732 14.75 -8.56 -20.47
CA ASN A 732 15.21 -9.91 -20.79
C ASN A 732 14.50 -11.04 -20.01
N GLU A 733 13.24 -10.82 -19.63
CA GLU A 733 12.39 -11.80 -18.94
C GLU A 733 12.42 -13.17 -19.65
N PRO A 734 12.75 -14.27 -18.93
CA PRO A 734 12.78 -15.58 -19.54
C PRO A 734 11.37 -16.06 -19.85
N ARG A 735 11.16 -16.59 -21.05
CA ARG A 735 9.88 -17.19 -21.41
C ARG A 735 9.63 -18.43 -20.55
N PRO A 736 8.36 -18.83 -20.31
CA PRO A 736 8.03 -20.04 -19.55
C PRO A 736 8.80 -21.30 -20.01
N MET A 737 8.99 -21.45 -21.32
CA MET A 737 9.69 -22.59 -21.90
C MET A 737 11.21 -22.53 -21.71
N GLU A 738 11.79 -21.33 -21.55
CA GLU A 738 13.20 -21.12 -21.21
C GLU A 738 13.44 -21.42 -19.73
N ASN A 739 12.59 -20.91 -18.84
CA ASN A 739 12.61 -21.28 -17.42
C ASN A 739 12.56 -22.79 -17.23
N ARG A 740 11.63 -23.47 -17.93
CA ARG A 740 11.54 -24.93 -17.91
C ARG A 740 12.83 -25.61 -18.34
N ARG A 741 13.46 -25.15 -19.42
CA ARG A 741 14.72 -25.72 -19.94
C ARG A 741 15.86 -25.52 -18.95
N LEU A 742 16.00 -24.33 -18.36
CA LEU A 742 16.99 -24.06 -17.32
C LEU A 742 16.77 -24.97 -16.12
N TRP A 743 15.53 -25.11 -15.66
CA TRP A 743 15.17 -26.03 -14.57
C TRP A 743 15.53 -27.49 -14.87
N GLU A 744 15.26 -27.96 -16.09
CA GLU A 744 15.60 -29.31 -16.53
C GLU A 744 17.12 -29.50 -16.65
N GLN A 745 17.84 -28.47 -17.12
CA GLN A 745 19.28 -28.48 -17.27
C GLN A 745 19.98 -28.54 -15.91
N TYR A 746 19.59 -27.67 -14.98
CA TYR A 746 20.21 -27.57 -13.67
C TYR A 746 19.65 -28.61 -12.66
N GLY A 747 18.46 -29.17 -12.90
CA GLY A 747 17.90 -30.23 -12.06
C GLY A 747 18.50 -31.62 -12.29
N ASN A 748 19.37 -31.79 -13.29
CA ASN A 748 19.96 -33.07 -13.63
C ASN A 748 21.49 -33.03 -13.61
N SER A 749 22.10 -33.72 -12.64
CA SER A 749 23.56 -33.75 -12.48
C SER A 749 24.31 -34.34 -13.67
N VAL A 750 23.70 -35.25 -14.44
CA VAL A 750 24.30 -35.80 -15.67
C VAL A 750 24.23 -34.76 -16.79
N GLU A 751 23.14 -34.01 -16.88
CA GLU A 751 22.98 -32.94 -17.86
C GLU A 751 24.03 -31.86 -17.65
N GLN A 752 24.18 -31.37 -16.41
CA GLN A 752 25.21 -30.42 -16.04
C GLN A 752 26.60 -30.93 -16.40
N PHE A 753 26.94 -32.16 -15.98
CA PHE A 753 28.23 -32.78 -16.29
C PHE A 753 28.50 -32.85 -17.79
N VAL A 754 27.49 -33.26 -18.57
CA VAL A 754 27.63 -33.31 -20.04
C VAL A 754 27.85 -31.91 -20.58
N SER A 755 27.06 -30.91 -20.17
CA SER A 755 27.16 -29.54 -20.69
C SER A 755 28.52 -28.88 -20.40
N GLN A 756 29.11 -29.15 -19.24
CA GLN A 756 30.37 -28.52 -18.81
C GLN A 756 31.62 -29.29 -19.28
N HIS A 757 31.57 -30.62 -19.28
CA HIS A 757 32.77 -31.45 -19.48
C HIS A 757 32.77 -32.29 -20.76
N LEU A 758 31.65 -32.40 -21.48
CA LEU A 758 31.56 -33.23 -22.67
C LEU A 758 30.97 -32.46 -23.85
N GLU A 759 31.67 -32.47 -24.98
CA GLU A 759 31.16 -31.90 -26.22
C GLU A 759 30.85 -32.97 -27.26
N ARG A 760 29.99 -32.61 -28.22
CA ARG A 760 29.56 -33.51 -29.29
C ARG A 760 30.66 -33.74 -30.31
N ALA A 761 31.12 -34.98 -30.39
CA ALA A 761 32.10 -35.40 -31.37
C ALA A 761 31.73 -36.77 -31.95
N PRO A 762 31.00 -36.82 -33.09
CA PRO A 762 30.43 -38.04 -33.66
C PRO A 762 31.44 -39.19 -33.89
N SER A 763 32.68 -38.82 -34.19
CA SER A 763 33.78 -39.76 -34.50
C SER A 763 34.57 -40.18 -33.27
N GLU A 764 34.42 -39.46 -32.15
CA GLU A 764 35.23 -39.61 -30.95
C GLU A 764 34.53 -40.43 -29.88
N PHE A 765 35.27 -40.70 -28.81
CA PHE A 765 34.78 -41.46 -27.67
C PHE A 765 35.46 -41.07 -26.37
N VAL A 766 34.76 -41.32 -25.26
CA VAL A 766 35.32 -41.29 -23.90
C VAL A 766 35.21 -42.68 -23.28
N ARG A 767 36.23 -43.08 -22.49
CA ARG A 767 36.22 -44.35 -21.75
C ARG A 767 35.06 -44.36 -20.77
N LYS A 768 34.30 -45.45 -20.73
CA LYS A 768 33.04 -45.52 -19.97
C LYS A 768 33.25 -45.36 -18.47
N ASP A 769 34.26 -46.03 -17.92
CA ASP A 769 34.52 -46.04 -16.49
C ASP A 769 35.12 -44.69 -16.07
N THR A 770 36.12 -44.22 -16.80
CA THR A 770 36.68 -42.87 -16.72
C THR A 770 35.62 -41.76 -16.71
N ALA A 771 34.68 -41.77 -17.65
CA ALA A 771 33.64 -40.74 -17.72
C ALA A 771 32.71 -40.79 -16.51
N TYR A 772 32.37 -41.99 -16.02
CA TYR A 772 31.54 -42.12 -14.83
C TYR A 772 32.28 -41.75 -13.54
N ASP A 773 33.57 -42.05 -13.43
CA ASP A 773 34.37 -41.66 -12.28
C ASP A 773 34.58 -40.14 -12.22
N ALA A 774 34.83 -39.50 -13.36
CA ALA A 774 34.84 -38.04 -13.48
C ALA A 774 33.48 -37.43 -13.10
N TYR A 775 32.36 -38.01 -13.58
CA TYR A 775 31.02 -37.58 -13.20
C TYR A 775 30.77 -37.68 -11.69
N LYS A 776 31.16 -38.78 -11.03
CA LYS A 776 31.00 -38.92 -9.57
C LYS A 776 31.78 -37.85 -8.82
N LYS A 777 33.00 -37.53 -9.27
CA LYS A 777 33.85 -36.50 -8.66
C LYS A 777 33.20 -35.13 -8.83
N PHE A 778 32.78 -34.80 -10.05
CA PHE A 778 32.03 -33.59 -10.36
C PHE A 778 30.77 -33.45 -9.49
N ALA A 779 29.86 -34.43 -9.53
CA ALA A 779 28.61 -34.35 -8.77
C ALA A 779 28.85 -34.22 -7.26
N LYS A 780 29.87 -34.91 -6.71
CA LYS A 780 30.22 -34.76 -5.28
C LYS A 780 30.83 -33.38 -4.96
N ALA A 781 31.66 -32.84 -5.84
CA ALA A 781 32.25 -31.51 -5.68
C ALA A 781 31.17 -30.41 -5.69
N GLU A 782 30.17 -30.58 -6.55
CA GLU A 782 29.03 -29.66 -6.67
C GLU A 782 27.90 -29.92 -5.65
N GLY A 783 28.09 -30.84 -4.70
CA GLY A 783 27.07 -31.18 -3.70
C GLY A 783 25.81 -31.87 -4.26
N MET A 784 25.86 -32.37 -5.49
CA MET A 784 24.74 -32.99 -6.20
C MET A 784 24.61 -34.49 -5.93
N GLU A 785 23.38 -35.01 -6.05
CA GLU A 785 23.14 -36.44 -5.99
C GLU A 785 23.81 -37.18 -7.16
N VAL A 786 24.63 -38.19 -6.83
CA VAL A 786 25.28 -39.08 -7.79
C VAL A 786 24.28 -40.12 -8.27
N VAL A 787 23.94 -40.09 -9.56
CA VAL A 787 23.12 -41.14 -10.16
C VAL A 787 23.92 -42.42 -10.39
N THR A 788 23.24 -43.56 -10.43
CA THR A 788 23.88 -44.84 -10.72
C THR A 788 24.52 -44.84 -12.13
N LYS A 789 25.58 -45.62 -12.31
CA LYS A 789 26.25 -45.82 -13.62
C LYS A 789 25.28 -46.27 -14.71
N HIS A 790 24.24 -47.00 -14.34
CA HIS A 790 23.20 -47.42 -15.26
C HIS A 790 22.36 -46.23 -15.75
N LYS A 791 21.91 -45.35 -14.83
CA LYS A 791 21.18 -44.12 -15.13
C LYS A 791 22.04 -43.15 -15.94
N PHE A 792 23.28 -42.89 -15.53
CA PHE A 792 24.26 -42.10 -16.29
C PHE A 792 24.45 -42.62 -17.73
N THR A 793 24.59 -43.94 -17.91
CA THR A 793 24.67 -44.57 -19.25
C THR A 793 23.40 -44.33 -20.06
N SER A 794 22.23 -44.43 -19.42
CA SER A 794 20.93 -44.29 -20.07
C SER A 794 20.74 -42.87 -20.59
N GLU A 795 21.10 -41.88 -19.80
CA GLU A 795 20.97 -40.46 -20.14
C GLU A 795 21.93 -40.03 -21.24
N LEU A 796 23.20 -40.45 -21.17
CA LEU A 796 24.15 -40.29 -22.27
C LEU A 796 23.64 -40.90 -23.58
N LYS A 797 22.98 -42.08 -23.53
CA LYS A 797 22.36 -42.69 -24.72
C LYS A 797 21.17 -41.90 -25.24
N GLY A 798 20.33 -41.38 -24.35
CA GLY A 798 19.25 -40.45 -24.71
C GLY A 798 19.80 -39.22 -25.44
N LYS A 799 21.01 -38.80 -25.04
CA LYS A 799 21.84 -37.84 -25.75
C LYS A 799 22.70 -38.50 -26.82
N GLY A 800 22.21 -39.43 -27.62
CA GLY A 800 22.94 -39.91 -28.81
C GLY A 800 24.29 -40.60 -28.59
N ALA A 801 24.70 -40.89 -27.35
CA ALA A 801 25.86 -41.75 -27.12
C ALA A 801 25.55 -43.20 -27.52
N SER A 802 26.55 -43.92 -28.00
CA SER A 802 26.48 -45.37 -28.14
C SER A 802 27.55 -46.05 -27.31
N VAL A 803 27.25 -47.23 -26.75
CA VAL A 803 28.22 -48.00 -25.97
C VAL A 803 28.86 -49.04 -26.88
N LYS A 804 30.17 -48.95 -27.11
CA LYS A 804 30.95 -49.92 -27.89
C LYS A 804 32.10 -50.49 -27.07
N GLN A 805 32.63 -51.64 -27.49
CA GLN A 805 33.92 -52.13 -26.97
C GLN A 805 35.06 -51.69 -27.88
N ARG A 806 36.14 -51.21 -27.30
CA ARG A 806 37.40 -50.84 -27.95
C ARG A 806 38.55 -51.52 -27.22
N ARG A 807 39.67 -51.72 -27.93
CA ARG A 807 40.86 -52.35 -27.36
C ARG A 807 41.91 -51.27 -27.06
N PHE A 808 42.37 -51.21 -25.82
CA PHE A 808 43.45 -50.32 -25.35
C PHE A 808 44.49 -51.19 -24.66
N ASP A 809 45.76 -51.06 -25.02
CA ASP A 809 46.89 -51.79 -24.40
C ASP A 809 46.68 -53.31 -24.25
N GLY A 810 45.95 -53.91 -25.21
CA GLY A 810 45.65 -55.34 -25.23
C GLY A 810 44.34 -55.74 -24.54
N GLU A 811 43.76 -54.89 -23.71
CA GLU A 811 42.52 -55.10 -22.96
C GLU A 811 41.30 -54.52 -23.66
N ARG A 812 40.11 -55.12 -23.43
CA ARG A 812 38.84 -54.67 -24.00
C ARG A 812 38.09 -53.83 -22.99
N GLU A 813 37.96 -52.54 -23.26
CA GLU A 813 37.18 -51.60 -22.44
C GLU A 813 35.91 -51.16 -23.17
N ARG A 814 34.91 -50.70 -22.40
CA ARG A 814 33.71 -50.08 -22.96
C ARG A 814 33.92 -48.57 -23.08
N VAL A 815 33.42 -47.99 -24.15
CA VAL A 815 33.49 -46.55 -24.42
C VAL A 815 32.11 -46.00 -24.75
N TYR A 816 31.89 -44.71 -24.46
CA TYR A 816 30.77 -43.93 -25.00
C TYR A 816 31.26 -43.23 -26.27
N THR A 817 30.67 -43.53 -27.42
CA THR A 817 30.97 -42.85 -28.69
C THR A 817 30.03 -41.67 -28.92
N GLY A 818 30.50 -40.66 -29.66
CA GLY A 818 29.71 -39.46 -29.99
C GLY A 818 30.00 -38.26 -29.09
N PHE A 819 30.99 -38.39 -28.20
CA PHE A 819 31.43 -37.36 -27.26
C PHE A 819 32.95 -37.38 -27.12
N GLN A 820 33.51 -36.20 -26.84
CA GLN A 820 34.88 -36.01 -26.34
C GLN A 820 34.85 -35.05 -25.15
N TRP A 821 35.97 -34.91 -24.44
CA TRP A 821 36.10 -33.92 -23.36
C TRP A 821 36.16 -32.51 -23.95
N SER A 822 35.38 -31.58 -23.41
CA SER A 822 35.35 -30.16 -23.83
C SER A 822 36.59 -29.36 -23.43
N GLY A 823 37.47 -29.93 -22.59
CA GLY A 823 38.69 -29.31 -22.07
C GLY A 823 39.55 -30.32 -21.33
N GLU A 824 40.30 -29.85 -20.31
CA GLU A 824 41.00 -30.78 -19.42
C GLU A 824 40.00 -31.69 -18.70
N ARG A 825 40.31 -32.99 -18.68
CA ARG A 825 39.54 -33.96 -17.90
C ARG A 825 39.54 -33.48 -16.43
N PRO A 826 38.40 -33.54 -15.70
CA PRO A 826 38.32 -33.17 -14.26
C PRO A 826 39.23 -33.96 -13.30
N ASP A 827 40.13 -34.78 -13.84
CA ASP A 827 41.01 -35.73 -13.20
C ASP A 827 42.50 -35.43 -13.47
N ALA A 828 42.83 -34.36 -14.20
CA ALA A 828 44.21 -34.06 -14.61
C ALA A 828 45.05 -33.34 -13.53
N SER A 829 44.42 -32.71 -12.53
CA SER A 829 45.12 -31.86 -11.54
C SER A 829 45.09 -32.33 -10.09
N ALA A 830 44.48 -33.49 -9.76
CA ALA A 830 44.25 -33.89 -8.35
C ALA A 830 44.79 -35.28 -7.96
N THR A 831 45.81 -35.81 -8.64
CA THR A 831 46.47 -37.07 -8.25
C THR A 831 48.01 -37.02 -8.37
N GLU A 832 48.63 -35.93 -7.95
CA GLU A 832 50.02 -35.95 -7.47
C GLU A 832 50.12 -35.09 -6.20
N GLY A 833 49.96 -35.73 -5.04
CA GLY A 833 50.09 -35.09 -3.73
C GLY A 833 48.87 -35.34 -2.88
N LEU A 834 48.92 -36.41 -2.07
CA LEU A 834 48.14 -36.71 -0.84
C LEU A 834 47.91 -38.23 -0.66
N GLU A 835 48.92 -39.06 -0.97
CA GLU A 835 49.02 -40.44 -0.44
C GLU A 835 50.27 -40.64 0.45
N GLY A 836 50.82 -39.55 0.99
CA GLY A 836 52.07 -39.58 1.78
C GLY A 836 51.92 -39.54 3.31
N ASP A 837 50.93 -38.83 3.87
CA ASP A 837 51.06 -38.36 5.27
C ASP A 837 49.83 -38.63 6.16
N ILE A 838 49.41 -39.90 6.29
CA ILE A 838 48.44 -40.32 7.34
C ILE A 838 48.88 -41.61 8.03
N GLU A 839 50.15 -41.69 8.45
CA GLU A 839 50.58 -42.70 9.44
C GLU A 839 51.35 -42.13 10.66
N GLU A 840 51.50 -40.81 10.81
CA GLU A 840 52.33 -40.23 11.91
C GLU A 840 51.62 -39.29 12.92
N LEU A 841 50.29 -39.33 13.04
CA LEU A 841 49.56 -38.49 14.03
C LEU A 841 48.67 -39.25 15.02
N PHE A 842 48.93 -40.54 15.25
CA PHE A 842 48.44 -41.28 16.42
C PHE A 842 49.57 -42.07 17.11
N GLY A 843 50.65 -41.37 17.46
CA GLY A 843 51.69 -41.80 18.40
C GLY A 843 51.80 -40.83 19.56
#